data_AF-A0A2E0SP83-F1
#
_entry.id   AF-A0A2E0SP83-F1
#
_cell.length_a   1.000
_cell.length_b   1.000
_cell.length_c   1.000
_cell.angle_alpha   90.00
_cell.angle_beta   90.00
_cell.angle_gamma   90.00
#
_symmetry.space_group_name_H-M   'P 1'
#
loop_
_entity.id
_entity.type
_entity.pdbx_description
1 polymer ?
#
loop_
_entity_poly.entity_id
_entity_poly.type
_entity_poly.pdbx_seq_one_letter_code
_entity_poly.pdbx_strand_id
1 'polypeptide(L)'
;MRIADWLASLRRSRFLSSNARRSLRQRQNPRLVERLEDRTLLTISFNFIYPGAIGSGIGFEDASQGQARRDSLEAAAATYGGFFDETGTIDVAVSSYSNAGTSTLASAGSPYYLGGSGDFNHLIAATKILTGQDLNGVTADASLSVNWAKSFELADDFQSGEYDFTGVIMHELSHALGFVSLINQNGSSKKNSATLGNTGEWSTFDEFLADSTGMSLIDPDTYILDSSWTTHSVGGTSPDNGLFFNGYNAMMANGGELVGLYSPTTWSGGSSVSHLDTNNPQYQSMMMSHSRPPGLTARTFDTIELGIWKDLGFDMVGVSNSAPVGMNDGGTGFETDAEESIELPDLLANDFDPEPEETETLRISSIDTTNTLGYVDLIGTGVQTRFTSTGPFSVPAVGTQTYPITVSGIDGKIRDINVNVDITHDVIAELALTLISPTGKRVQLTTSQGGFGDNFTNTYFNDEALIDIDESSASGALPPFTGSFRPIGNLSDYDGDLANGIWQLEIYDAYTSSPGTATLHDWSIDVIAQSIDYYPNGAFESLAAGEQGIDTFTYTVMDENGNTSTATATITIQGLEDTVTLPFTRTFEELGTEGLVFSDPLTTSIVEYNGSQQLELNNVGLTGLSTALLDYPGGLPGTFEMATEVTSISGANRWNDGFLIFDYQNDNDFKYAGMFTGQNQWMIGHYQGNWSNRIAEVDLDDIGRKINSEQEYLLHLRVDGDTATLSADGEAVASGTFTGGVSTGSAGVGAYNAQTLFDSIRIASEVTLGQPNYVPYTEDFNDGFAEDFNFNYPGDVTVVTAGPEGQLEINSSVNGHAVIGRVPVSGLPEAFDISATITTEHTGTGWQDGFIVFDYVSDTDFKYAGFFTGQNEWIVGHYQGSFFAPIAEVDWDDVGRKIRSGESYDILVRVDGENVKLFANDELIISTNFASPVNHGPVGVAAKYSKTIFDDFEVSAAPATLDSFFENFDDQVADDLMTPDGTPWSFDDISGNGSDYVLSADSNPTDDLALQLTDSALALPDAYTLSADMRFNQSTGGWRDGFLIFDYKSPTDFKYAGTFAGQKEWVIGHYQGHWGNRLAQIDWDDEGKFINIDDFYDVELSVNGSVAVLSVNGEEIVSHAFDGLVTTGQAGIAAYNAYTEFDNVTFTDDTIGVI
;
A
#
# COMPACT_ATOMS: atom_id res chain seq x y z
N MET A 1 46.10 6.91 -31.23
CA MET A 1 46.25 5.44 -31.14
C MET A 1 44.85 4.89 -30.94
N ARG A 2 44.27 4.30 -32.00
CA ARG A 2 42.97 3.56 -32.14
C ARG A 2 41.75 4.09 -31.32
N ILE A 3 40.80 4.83 -31.92
CA ILE A 3 39.63 4.40 -32.76
C ILE A 3 38.66 3.53 -31.92
N ALA A 4 37.37 3.84 -31.66
CA ALA A 4 36.35 4.74 -32.25
C ALA A 4 35.31 5.15 -31.16
N ASP A 5 34.98 6.44 -30.95
CA ASP A 5 33.83 7.23 -31.48
C ASP A 5 32.45 6.69 -31.05
N TRP A 6 31.72 7.26 -30.08
CA TRP A 6 30.95 8.53 -30.01
C TRP A 6 29.68 8.59 -30.89
N LEU A 7 28.54 8.55 -30.19
CA LEU A 7 27.23 9.19 -30.43
C LEU A 7 26.29 8.85 -31.61
N ALA A 8 25.01 8.90 -31.21
CA ALA A 8 23.87 9.56 -31.88
C ALA A 8 22.82 8.70 -32.62
N SER A 9 21.65 8.65 -31.96
CA SER A 9 20.36 9.16 -32.48
C SER A 9 19.47 8.30 -33.39
N LEU A 10 18.16 8.53 -33.17
CA LEU A 10 17.04 8.58 -34.14
C LEU A 10 16.32 7.27 -34.56
N ARG A 11 15.07 7.20 -34.07
CA ARG A 11 13.80 7.12 -34.81
C ARG A 11 13.62 6.10 -35.95
N ARG A 12 12.61 5.25 -35.72
CA ARG A 12 11.39 5.01 -36.53
C ARG A 12 11.51 4.50 -37.98
N SER A 13 10.78 3.40 -38.18
CA SER A 13 9.86 3.14 -39.31
C SER A 13 10.53 2.82 -40.66
N ARG A 14 9.96 2.06 -41.61
CA ARG A 14 8.57 1.69 -41.92
C ARG A 14 8.65 0.74 -43.14
N PHE A 15 7.54 0.05 -43.40
CA PHE A 15 6.96 -0.24 -44.73
C PHE A 15 7.23 -1.56 -45.51
N LEU A 16 6.07 -2.17 -45.85
CA LEU A 16 5.70 -3.00 -47.01
C LEU A 16 6.05 -4.50 -46.91
N SER A 17 5.12 -5.45 -47.10
CA SER A 17 4.14 -5.49 -48.18
C SER A 17 2.94 -6.42 -47.91
N SER A 18 1.79 -6.00 -48.43
CA SER A 18 0.59 -6.79 -48.71
C SER A 18 0.76 -7.65 -49.97
N ASN A 19 0.29 -8.91 -49.98
CA ASN A 19 -0.76 -9.42 -50.90
C ASN A 19 -0.81 -10.95 -51.05
N ALA A 20 -2.00 -11.47 -50.71
CA ALA A 20 -2.83 -12.41 -51.48
C ALA A 20 -2.32 -13.81 -51.88
N ARG A 21 -3.05 -14.86 -51.45
CA ARG A 21 -3.97 -15.63 -52.33
C ARG A 21 -4.87 -16.63 -51.58
N ARG A 22 -6.14 -16.61 -51.97
CA ARG A 22 -7.24 -17.56 -51.68
C ARG A 22 -7.02 -18.95 -52.32
N SER A 23 -7.48 -20.01 -51.65
CA SER A 23 -8.40 -21.07 -52.19
C SER A 23 -8.74 -22.09 -51.09
N LEU A 24 -9.92 -22.08 -50.48
CA LEU A 24 -11.16 -22.84 -50.81
C LEU A 24 -11.07 -24.37 -50.84
N ARG A 25 -11.78 -25.00 -49.88
CA ARG A 25 -12.46 -26.32 -49.86
C ARG A 25 -11.53 -27.57 -49.95
N GLN A 26 -11.70 -28.63 -49.16
CA GLN A 26 -12.93 -29.39 -48.94
C GLN A 26 -12.72 -30.42 -47.82
N ARG A 27 -13.80 -30.71 -47.07
CA ARG A 27 -13.92 -31.74 -46.02
C ARG A 27 -13.36 -33.11 -46.43
N GLN A 28 -12.63 -33.75 -45.53
CA GLN A 28 -12.67 -35.20 -45.31
C GLN A 28 -12.28 -35.51 -43.86
N ASN A 29 -13.16 -36.22 -43.15
CA ASN A 29 -12.89 -36.88 -41.87
C ASN A 29 -11.84 -37.98 -42.06
N PRO A 30 -10.85 -38.08 -41.16
CA PRO A 30 -10.30 -39.35 -40.70
C PRO A 30 -10.52 -39.45 -39.18
N ARG A 31 -11.46 -40.28 -38.72
CA ARG A 31 -11.15 -41.57 -38.08
C ARG A 31 -9.90 -41.49 -37.19
N LEU A 32 -10.18 -41.37 -35.89
CA LEU A 32 -9.32 -41.68 -34.76
C LEU A 32 -8.29 -42.77 -35.13
N VAL A 33 -7.08 -42.33 -35.42
CA VAL A 33 -5.88 -43.06 -35.07
C VAL A 33 -5.40 -42.33 -33.84
N GLU A 34 -5.93 -42.76 -32.69
CA GLU A 34 -5.39 -42.37 -31.40
C GLU A 34 -3.98 -42.96 -31.34
N ARG A 35 -2.99 -42.06 -31.26
CA ARG A 35 -1.59 -42.40 -31.12
C ARG A 35 -1.43 -43.09 -29.77
N LEU A 36 -0.99 -44.34 -29.80
CA LEU A 36 -0.49 -45.13 -28.67
C LEU A 36 0.84 -44.56 -28.12
N GLU A 37 0.91 -43.25 -27.87
CA GLU A 37 2.12 -42.61 -27.31
C GLU A 37 1.82 -41.75 -26.06
N ASP A 38 0.63 -41.86 -25.46
CA ASP A 38 0.26 -41.14 -24.23
C ASP A 38 -0.24 -42.08 -23.10
N ARG A 39 0.34 -43.28 -23.03
CA ARG A 39 0.35 -44.10 -21.80
C ARG A 39 1.80 -44.45 -21.50
N THR A 40 2.46 -43.58 -20.77
CA THR A 40 3.79 -43.83 -20.22
C THR A 40 3.70 -45.01 -19.25
N LEU A 41 4.11 -46.20 -19.70
CA LEU A 41 4.62 -47.35 -18.92
C LEU A 41 4.18 -47.43 -17.44
N LEU A 42 2.98 -47.95 -17.12
CA LEU A 42 2.55 -48.31 -15.75
C LEU A 42 1.96 -49.72 -15.75
N THR A 43 2.79 -50.77 -15.70
CA THR A 43 2.38 -52.19 -15.49
C THR A 43 3.60 -53.10 -15.27
N ILE A 44 3.43 -54.17 -14.48
CA ILE A 44 4.34 -55.33 -14.44
C ILE A 44 4.17 -56.16 -15.72
N SER A 45 5.29 -56.50 -16.36
CA SER A 45 5.33 -57.36 -17.55
C SER A 45 5.91 -58.74 -17.24
N PHE A 46 5.39 -59.78 -17.89
CA PHE A 46 5.85 -61.17 -17.73
C PHE A 46 6.49 -61.66 -19.01
N ASN A 47 7.72 -62.15 -18.93
CA ASN A 47 8.41 -62.79 -20.05
C ASN A 47 8.46 -64.30 -19.83
N PHE A 48 7.64 -65.05 -20.58
CA PHE A 48 7.53 -66.50 -20.40
C PHE A 48 8.58 -67.28 -21.19
N ILE A 49 9.38 -68.10 -20.48
CA ILE A 49 10.44 -68.93 -21.04
C ILE A 49 9.93 -70.36 -21.25
N TYR A 50 9.58 -70.69 -22.49
CA TYR A 50 9.05 -72.00 -22.87
C TYR A 50 10.15 -73.05 -23.11
N PRO A 51 10.00 -74.30 -22.60
CA PRO A 51 11.02 -75.35 -22.70
C PRO A 51 11.12 -75.99 -24.10
N GLY A 52 10.14 -75.77 -24.98
CA GLY A 52 10.11 -76.31 -26.34
C GLY A 52 9.28 -75.50 -27.33
N ALA A 53 9.39 -75.84 -28.62
CA ALA A 53 8.61 -75.23 -29.70
C ALA A 53 7.20 -75.85 -29.80
N ILE A 54 6.27 -75.15 -30.45
CA ILE A 54 4.93 -75.71 -30.75
C ILE A 54 5.07 -77.02 -31.53
N GLY A 55 4.41 -78.07 -31.03
CA GLY A 55 4.45 -79.43 -31.57
C GLY A 55 5.48 -80.37 -30.93
N SER A 56 6.29 -79.91 -29.97
CA SER A 56 7.30 -80.75 -29.31
C SER A 56 6.81 -81.50 -28.07
N GLY A 57 5.57 -81.29 -27.62
CA GLY A 57 5.08 -81.85 -26.36
C GLY A 57 3.58 -81.69 -26.15
N ILE A 58 3.17 -81.67 -24.88
CA ILE A 58 1.79 -81.46 -24.44
C ILE A 58 1.60 -80.00 -23.98
N GLY A 59 0.37 -79.57 -23.72
CA GLY A 59 0.16 -78.27 -23.07
C GLY A 59 0.55 -77.09 -23.94
N PHE A 60 1.47 -76.25 -23.45
CA PHE A 60 2.04 -75.11 -24.19
C PHE A 60 2.85 -75.52 -25.43
N GLU A 61 3.30 -76.78 -25.50
CA GLU A 61 4.01 -77.35 -26.64
C GLU A 61 3.11 -78.18 -27.57
N ASP A 62 1.79 -78.21 -27.34
CA ASP A 62 0.84 -78.97 -28.18
C ASP A 62 0.81 -78.45 -29.62
N ALA A 63 0.77 -79.35 -30.61
CA ALA A 63 0.83 -78.99 -32.03
C ALA A 63 -0.40 -78.19 -32.53
N SER A 64 -1.54 -78.30 -31.87
CA SER A 64 -2.82 -77.73 -32.31
C SER A 64 -3.32 -76.62 -31.39
N GLN A 65 -3.14 -76.78 -30.08
CA GLN A 65 -3.64 -75.87 -29.05
C GLN A 65 -2.52 -75.05 -28.39
N GLY A 66 -1.25 -75.40 -28.64
CA GLY A 66 -0.12 -74.79 -27.93
C GLY A 66 -0.06 -73.27 -28.11
N GLN A 67 -0.28 -72.76 -29.33
CA GLN A 67 -0.25 -71.31 -29.56
C GLN A 67 -1.38 -70.60 -28.81
N ALA A 68 -2.62 -71.09 -28.91
CA ALA A 68 -3.76 -70.49 -28.21
C ALA A 68 -3.58 -70.48 -26.69
N ARG A 69 -2.96 -71.53 -26.13
CA ARG A 69 -2.62 -71.62 -24.69
C ARG A 69 -1.55 -70.62 -24.29
N ARG A 70 -0.52 -70.41 -25.13
CA ARG A 70 0.48 -69.37 -24.90
C ARG A 70 -0.14 -67.98 -24.96
N ASP A 71 -0.92 -67.69 -26.00
CA ASP A 71 -1.61 -66.40 -26.14
C ASP A 71 -2.54 -66.12 -24.95
N SER A 72 -3.23 -67.14 -24.45
CA SER A 72 -4.10 -67.03 -23.26
C SER A 72 -3.31 -66.83 -21.97
N LEU A 73 -2.12 -67.43 -21.85
CA LEU A 73 -1.21 -67.22 -20.72
C LEU A 73 -0.69 -65.79 -20.73
N GLU A 74 -0.21 -65.30 -21.88
CA GLU A 74 0.24 -63.90 -22.05
C GLU A 74 -0.89 -62.92 -21.71
N ALA A 75 -2.12 -63.16 -22.19
CA ALA A 75 -3.26 -62.31 -21.91
C ALA A 75 -3.65 -62.32 -20.42
N ALA A 76 -3.63 -63.49 -19.77
CA ALA A 76 -3.88 -63.60 -18.33
C ALA A 76 -2.80 -62.88 -17.51
N ALA A 77 -1.53 -62.99 -17.91
CA ALA A 77 -0.43 -62.32 -17.24
C ALA A 77 -0.45 -60.80 -17.45
N ALA A 78 -0.82 -60.34 -18.65
CA ALA A 78 -1.00 -58.92 -18.93
C ALA A 78 -2.17 -58.34 -18.12
N THR A 79 -3.25 -59.11 -17.95
CA THR A 79 -4.36 -58.72 -17.07
C THR A 79 -3.90 -58.66 -15.61
N TYR A 80 -3.15 -59.65 -15.16
CA TYR A 80 -2.58 -59.72 -13.81
C TYR A 80 -1.60 -58.58 -13.51
N GLY A 81 -0.63 -58.34 -14.40
CA GLY A 81 0.37 -57.28 -14.24
C GLY A 81 -0.21 -55.87 -14.35
N GLY A 82 -1.41 -55.74 -14.91
CA GLY A 82 -2.17 -54.49 -14.96
C GLY A 82 -2.90 -54.11 -13.68
N PHE A 83 -2.83 -54.92 -12.61
CA PHE A 83 -3.33 -54.54 -11.28
C PHE A 83 -2.28 -53.81 -10.43
N PHE A 84 -1.05 -53.70 -10.91
CA PHE A 84 0.09 -53.17 -10.17
C PHE A 84 0.61 -51.90 -10.86
N ASP A 85 0.88 -50.85 -10.08
CA ASP A 85 1.37 -49.57 -10.63
C ASP A 85 2.88 -49.61 -10.91
N GLU A 86 3.57 -50.57 -10.28
CA GLU A 86 4.98 -50.78 -10.51
C GLU A 86 5.27 -51.22 -11.93
N THR A 87 6.49 -50.90 -12.34
CA THR A 87 7.02 -51.29 -13.63
C THR A 87 8.20 -52.22 -13.46
N GLY A 88 8.22 -53.27 -14.27
CA GLY A 88 9.30 -54.24 -14.27
C GLY A 88 8.98 -55.42 -15.14
N THR A 89 9.99 -56.21 -15.49
CA THR A 89 9.82 -57.44 -16.26
C THR A 89 10.29 -58.63 -15.44
N ILE A 90 9.41 -59.63 -15.30
CA ILE A 90 9.67 -60.87 -14.58
C ILE A 90 9.84 -61.99 -15.59
N ASP A 91 10.98 -62.68 -15.56
CA ASP A 91 11.24 -63.86 -16.35
C ASP A 91 10.62 -65.09 -15.69
N VAL A 92 9.65 -65.73 -16.35
CA VAL A 92 8.89 -66.88 -15.79
C VAL A 92 9.18 -68.14 -16.57
N ALA A 93 9.80 -69.14 -15.93
CA ALA A 93 10.01 -70.46 -16.52
C ALA A 93 8.72 -71.29 -16.49
N VAL A 94 8.18 -71.64 -17.66
CA VAL A 94 6.90 -72.37 -17.77
C VAL A 94 7.09 -73.86 -18.02
N SER A 95 6.15 -74.68 -17.55
CA SER A 95 6.17 -76.12 -17.77
C SER A 95 4.76 -76.73 -17.89
N SER A 96 4.67 -77.81 -18.66
CA SER A 96 3.42 -78.56 -18.91
C SER A 96 3.53 -79.96 -18.31
N TYR A 97 2.53 -80.39 -17.54
CA TYR A 97 2.40 -81.79 -17.12
C TYR A 97 0.95 -82.30 -17.24
N SER A 98 0.74 -83.60 -17.11
CA SER A 98 -0.60 -84.21 -17.19
C SER A 98 -0.74 -85.33 -16.15
N ASN A 99 -1.49 -85.05 -15.09
CA ASN A 99 -1.79 -86.02 -14.04
C ASN A 99 -3.24 -85.86 -13.54
N ALA A 100 -4.12 -86.79 -13.93
CA ALA A 100 -5.52 -86.78 -13.51
C ALA A 100 -5.72 -87.13 -12.02
N GLY A 101 -4.70 -87.71 -11.36
CA GLY A 101 -4.77 -88.17 -9.97
C GLY A 101 -4.56 -87.09 -8.91
N THR A 102 -4.15 -85.87 -9.29
CA THR A 102 -4.05 -84.72 -8.39
C THR A 102 -5.22 -83.76 -8.59
N SER A 103 -5.64 -83.06 -7.54
CA SER A 103 -6.58 -81.94 -7.60
C SER A 103 -5.94 -80.64 -8.08
N THR A 104 -4.60 -80.52 -8.04
CA THR A 104 -3.86 -79.34 -8.48
C THR A 104 -4.14 -78.99 -9.94
N LEU A 105 -4.53 -77.73 -10.19
CA LEU A 105 -4.80 -77.18 -11.52
C LEU A 105 -3.53 -76.61 -12.15
N ALA A 106 -2.82 -75.77 -11.39
CA ALA A 106 -1.53 -75.21 -11.73
C ALA A 106 -0.73 -74.96 -10.42
N SER A 107 0.49 -74.47 -10.55
CA SER A 107 1.31 -74.01 -9.43
C SER A 107 2.31 -72.99 -9.95
N ALA A 108 2.45 -71.84 -9.28
CA ALA A 108 3.57 -70.95 -9.49
C ALA A 108 4.21 -70.48 -8.17
N GLY A 109 5.43 -69.97 -8.30
CA GLY A 109 6.23 -69.50 -7.18
C GLY A 109 7.54 -68.88 -7.67
N SER A 110 8.15 -68.06 -6.83
CA SER A 110 9.46 -67.45 -7.06
C SER A 110 10.51 -68.05 -6.12
N PRO A 111 11.79 -68.15 -6.53
CA PRO A 111 12.85 -68.56 -5.62
C PRO A 111 13.03 -67.56 -4.48
N TYR A 112 13.62 -68.04 -3.38
CA TYR A 112 13.83 -67.27 -2.17
C TYR A 112 15.26 -66.73 -2.15
N TYR A 113 15.44 -65.40 -2.19
CA TYR A 113 16.71 -64.77 -1.84
C TYR A 113 16.47 -63.94 -0.60
N LEU A 114 16.95 -64.42 0.54
CA LEU A 114 16.78 -63.73 1.82
C LEU A 114 18.18 -63.51 2.39
N GLY A 115 18.39 -62.34 2.99
CA GLY A 115 19.59 -61.98 3.75
C GLY A 115 19.85 -62.92 4.92
N GLY A 116 20.81 -62.60 5.80
CA GLY A 116 21.08 -63.43 6.98
C GLY A 116 19.84 -63.64 7.88
N SER A 117 19.89 -64.61 8.81
CA SER A 117 18.79 -64.88 9.74
C SER A 117 18.38 -63.65 10.56
N GLY A 118 17.07 -63.39 10.68
CA GLY A 118 16.50 -62.31 11.49
C GLY A 118 15.95 -61.14 10.66
N ASP A 119 15.11 -61.44 9.65
CA ASP A 119 14.48 -60.43 8.78
C ASP A 119 13.25 -61.02 8.04
N PHE A 120 12.32 -60.18 7.59
CA PHE A 120 11.21 -60.50 6.69
C PHE A 120 11.55 -60.06 5.27
N ASN A 121 11.55 -60.99 4.32
CA ASN A 121 12.08 -60.71 2.99
C ASN A 121 11.07 -61.05 1.89
N HIS A 122 10.99 -60.19 0.88
CA HIS A 122 10.25 -60.48 -0.34
C HIS A 122 10.86 -61.66 -1.11
N LEU A 123 10.05 -62.32 -1.96
CA LEU A 123 10.55 -63.28 -2.94
C LEU A 123 11.34 -62.57 -4.05
N ILE A 124 12.20 -63.28 -4.77
CA ILE A 124 13.06 -62.68 -5.81
C ILE A 124 12.26 -61.88 -6.84
N ALA A 125 11.14 -62.43 -7.32
CA ALA A 125 10.29 -61.76 -8.30
C ALA A 125 9.71 -60.45 -7.74
N ALA A 126 9.28 -60.46 -6.48
CA ALA A 126 8.74 -59.28 -5.80
C ALA A 126 9.83 -58.23 -5.51
N THR A 127 10.99 -58.66 -5.01
CA THR A 127 12.13 -57.76 -4.79
C THR A 127 12.55 -57.06 -6.08
N LYS A 128 12.58 -57.79 -7.20
CA LYS A 128 12.92 -57.23 -8.51
C LYS A 128 11.95 -56.15 -8.97
N ILE A 129 10.67 -56.30 -8.67
CA ILE A 129 9.64 -55.28 -8.98
C ILE A 129 9.75 -54.09 -8.03
N LEU A 130 9.70 -54.34 -6.72
CA LEU A 130 9.61 -53.29 -5.70
C LEU A 130 10.90 -52.45 -5.59
N THR A 131 12.06 -53.05 -5.84
CA THR A 131 13.36 -52.38 -5.65
C THR A 131 14.13 -52.15 -6.95
N GLY A 132 13.67 -52.71 -8.07
CA GLY A 132 14.41 -52.75 -9.33
C GLY A 132 15.65 -53.68 -9.31
N GLN A 133 15.92 -54.38 -8.22
CA GLN A 133 17.12 -55.21 -8.05
C GLN A 133 16.90 -56.66 -8.51
N ASP A 134 17.64 -57.09 -9.54
CA ASP A 134 17.68 -58.48 -9.99
C ASP A 134 18.71 -59.31 -9.17
N LEU A 135 18.21 -60.06 -8.19
CA LEU A 135 19.03 -60.82 -7.23
C LEU A 135 19.53 -62.18 -7.73
N ASN A 136 18.94 -62.73 -8.79
CA ASN A 136 19.25 -64.05 -9.35
C ASN A 136 19.84 -63.99 -10.78
N GLY A 137 20.01 -62.78 -11.33
CA GLY A 137 20.67 -62.51 -12.60
C GLY A 137 19.94 -63.17 -13.78
N VAL A 138 20.68 -63.87 -14.64
CA VAL A 138 20.12 -64.44 -15.89
C VAL A 138 19.20 -65.67 -15.68
N THR A 139 18.89 -66.03 -14.45
CA THR A 139 17.99 -67.16 -14.15
C THR A 139 16.56 -66.65 -14.08
N ALA A 140 15.57 -67.49 -14.38
CA ALA A 140 14.17 -67.08 -14.30
C ALA A 140 13.80 -66.67 -12.86
N ASP A 141 13.12 -65.53 -12.74
CA ASP A 141 12.66 -64.91 -11.48
C ASP A 141 11.52 -65.71 -10.84
N ALA A 142 10.73 -66.41 -11.65
CA ALA A 142 9.64 -67.27 -11.18
C ALA A 142 9.47 -68.52 -12.04
N SER A 143 8.64 -69.45 -11.56
CA SER A 143 8.25 -70.66 -12.29
C SER A 143 6.75 -70.87 -12.27
N LEU A 144 6.19 -71.39 -13.36
CA LEU A 144 4.77 -71.72 -13.52
C LEU A 144 4.61 -73.11 -14.13
N SER A 145 3.75 -73.95 -13.56
CA SER A 145 3.48 -75.31 -14.04
C SER A 145 1.98 -75.58 -14.15
N VAL A 146 1.51 -76.03 -15.33
CA VAL A 146 0.08 -76.25 -15.60
C VAL A 146 -0.23 -77.73 -15.84
N ASN A 147 -1.31 -78.23 -15.20
CA ASN A 147 -1.79 -79.60 -15.32
C ASN A 147 -2.83 -79.77 -16.45
N TRP A 148 -2.37 -80.15 -17.63
CA TRP A 148 -3.20 -80.38 -18.82
C TRP A 148 -4.02 -81.68 -18.79
N ALA A 149 -4.08 -82.40 -17.65
CA ALA A 149 -5.11 -83.41 -17.43
C ALA A 149 -6.46 -82.80 -17.04
N LYS A 150 -6.50 -81.49 -16.75
CA LYS A 150 -7.71 -80.71 -16.45
C LYS A 150 -8.24 -80.06 -17.74
N SER A 151 -9.56 -79.89 -17.81
CA SER A 151 -10.21 -79.22 -18.94
C SER A 151 -10.26 -77.73 -18.65
N PHE A 152 -9.59 -76.92 -19.45
CA PHE A 152 -9.50 -75.47 -19.30
C PHE A 152 -10.22 -74.76 -20.44
N GLU A 153 -11.02 -73.76 -20.10
CA GLU A 153 -11.65 -72.83 -21.05
C GLU A 153 -10.74 -71.60 -21.25
N LEU A 154 -10.54 -71.18 -22.50
CA LEU A 154 -9.58 -70.14 -22.91
C LEU A 154 -10.22 -68.85 -23.47
N ALA A 155 -11.48 -68.91 -23.93
CA ALA A 155 -12.18 -67.89 -24.71
C ALA A 155 -13.57 -67.51 -24.14
N ASP A 156 -13.82 -67.83 -22.87
CA ASP A 156 -15.01 -67.48 -22.08
C ASP A 156 -16.33 -68.16 -22.50
N ASP A 157 -16.28 -69.28 -23.23
CA ASP A 157 -17.44 -70.11 -23.61
C ASP A 157 -17.54 -71.40 -22.77
N PHE A 158 -17.73 -71.24 -21.46
CA PHE A 158 -17.64 -72.33 -20.48
C PHE A 158 -18.63 -73.47 -20.73
N GLN A 159 -18.11 -74.67 -20.93
CA GLN A 159 -18.88 -75.91 -20.85
C GLN A 159 -18.89 -76.49 -19.42
N SER A 160 -19.89 -77.34 -19.16
CA SER A 160 -20.04 -78.00 -17.86
C SER A 160 -18.79 -78.82 -17.50
N GLY A 161 -18.05 -78.39 -16.47
CA GLY A 161 -16.87 -79.08 -15.95
C GLY A 161 -15.53 -78.51 -16.39
N GLU A 162 -15.51 -77.40 -17.13
CA GLU A 162 -14.29 -76.69 -17.53
C GLU A 162 -13.86 -75.65 -16.48
N TYR A 163 -12.55 -75.51 -16.29
CA TYR A 163 -11.95 -74.54 -15.38
C TYR A 163 -11.55 -73.28 -16.13
N ASP A 164 -11.70 -72.14 -15.48
CA ASP A 164 -11.27 -70.83 -15.97
C ASP A 164 -9.74 -70.75 -16.01
N PHE A 165 -9.16 -70.80 -17.21
CA PHE A 165 -7.70 -70.75 -17.36
C PHE A 165 -7.14 -69.41 -16.88
N THR A 166 -7.75 -68.30 -17.27
CA THR A 166 -7.29 -66.95 -16.92
C THR A 166 -7.28 -66.75 -15.41
N GLY A 167 -8.40 -67.03 -14.72
CA GLY A 167 -8.47 -66.89 -13.27
C GLY A 167 -7.48 -67.79 -12.53
N VAL A 168 -7.24 -69.01 -13.02
CA VAL A 168 -6.23 -69.92 -12.45
C VAL A 168 -4.82 -69.35 -12.63
N ILE A 169 -4.46 -68.85 -13.82
CA ILE A 169 -3.12 -68.30 -14.03
C ILE A 169 -2.85 -67.08 -13.14
N MET A 170 -3.82 -66.15 -13.03
CA MET A 170 -3.68 -64.96 -12.19
C MET A 170 -3.48 -65.32 -10.71
N HIS A 171 -4.25 -66.30 -10.22
CA HIS A 171 -4.09 -66.85 -8.88
C HIS A 171 -2.68 -67.42 -8.65
N GLU A 172 -2.17 -68.21 -9.58
CA GLU A 172 -0.82 -68.78 -9.43
C GLU A 172 0.26 -67.69 -9.46
N LEU A 173 0.16 -66.72 -10.37
CA LEU A 173 1.11 -65.61 -10.45
C LEU A 173 1.14 -64.77 -9.15
N SER A 174 0.03 -64.73 -8.40
CA SER A 174 -0.05 -64.12 -7.07
C SER A 174 0.90 -64.79 -6.08
N HIS A 175 0.99 -66.12 -6.09
CA HIS A 175 1.98 -66.84 -5.27
C HIS A 175 3.42 -66.57 -5.72
N ALA A 176 3.65 -66.35 -7.02
CA ALA A 176 4.98 -66.00 -7.54
C ALA A 176 5.45 -64.61 -7.08
N LEU A 177 4.52 -63.67 -6.88
CA LEU A 177 4.81 -62.31 -6.42
C LEU A 177 4.77 -62.12 -4.89
N GLY A 178 4.52 -63.17 -4.11
CA GLY A 178 4.72 -63.10 -2.65
C GLY A 178 3.47 -63.24 -1.80
N PHE A 179 2.29 -63.47 -2.40
CA PHE A 179 1.10 -63.89 -1.66
C PHE A 179 1.24 -65.37 -1.23
N VAL A 180 2.23 -65.70 -0.40
CA VAL A 180 2.54 -67.07 0.01
C VAL A 180 3.35 -67.08 1.30
N SER A 181 2.95 -67.96 2.23
CA SER A 181 3.69 -68.20 3.48
C SER A 181 4.84 -69.19 3.28
N LEU A 182 5.97 -68.96 3.95
CA LEU A 182 7.14 -69.86 3.93
C LEU A 182 7.21 -70.79 5.13
N ILE A 183 6.13 -70.97 5.87
CA ILE A 183 6.11 -71.81 7.07
C ILE A 183 5.55 -73.21 6.76
N ASN A 184 6.21 -74.25 7.26
CA ASN A 184 5.73 -75.64 7.18
C ASN A 184 4.81 -75.98 8.36
N GLN A 185 4.06 -77.09 8.26
CA GLN A 185 3.16 -77.55 9.32
C GLN A 185 3.83 -77.67 10.71
N ASN A 186 5.08 -78.14 10.74
CA ASN A 186 5.87 -78.28 11.97
C ASN A 186 6.47 -76.96 12.48
N GLY A 187 6.11 -75.82 11.89
CA GLY A 187 6.61 -74.48 12.21
C GLY A 187 8.05 -74.23 11.76
N SER A 188 8.60 -75.07 10.88
CA SER A 188 9.90 -74.80 10.28
C SER A 188 9.78 -73.94 9.03
N SER A 189 10.73 -73.03 8.79
CA SER A 189 10.83 -72.31 7.52
C SER A 189 11.02 -73.28 6.35
N LYS A 190 10.50 -72.96 5.17
CA LYS A 190 10.70 -73.71 3.93
C LYS A 190 12.11 -73.55 3.37
N LYS A 191 12.89 -72.57 3.84
CA LYS A 191 14.25 -72.30 3.37
C LYS A 191 15.35 -72.85 4.30
N ASN A 192 15.14 -72.81 5.62
CA ASN A 192 16.11 -73.32 6.60
C ASN A 192 15.45 -74.32 7.60
N SER A 193 16.26 -75.12 8.30
CA SER A 193 15.77 -76.11 9.26
C SER A 193 15.36 -75.52 10.62
N ALA A 194 15.12 -74.21 10.73
CA ALA A 194 14.68 -73.60 11.99
C ALA A 194 13.42 -74.31 12.47
N THR A 195 13.34 -74.63 13.76
CA THR A 195 12.16 -75.28 14.36
C THR A 195 11.54 -74.29 15.35
N LEU A 196 10.25 -74.45 15.65
CA LEU A 196 9.50 -73.66 16.64
C LEU A 196 10.37 -73.20 17.83
N GLY A 197 10.35 -71.90 18.12
CA GLY A 197 11.18 -71.31 19.17
C GLY A 197 12.62 -70.95 18.79
N ASN A 198 12.97 -70.93 17.49
CA ASN A 198 14.23 -70.37 16.99
C ASN A 198 13.97 -69.30 15.93
N THR A 199 14.91 -68.37 15.76
CA THR A 199 14.93 -67.37 14.69
C THR A 199 14.87 -68.07 13.32
N GLY A 200 13.81 -67.81 12.57
CA GLY A 200 13.63 -68.32 11.21
C GLY A 200 14.01 -67.32 10.14
N GLU A 201 13.82 -67.72 8.90
CA GLU A 201 13.82 -66.81 7.74
C GLU A 201 12.41 -66.87 7.14
N TRP A 202 11.75 -65.71 7.13
CA TRP A 202 10.32 -65.56 6.86
C TRP A 202 10.10 -64.68 5.62
N SER A 203 8.95 -64.85 4.96
CA SER A 203 8.54 -63.92 3.90
C SER A 203 7.87 -62.67 4.49
N THR A 204 7.82 -61.58 3.74
CA THR A 204 7.01 -60.40 4.11
C THR A 204 5.54 -60.76 4.37
N PHE A 205 4.98 -61.77 3.69
CA PHE A 205 3.64 -62.27 4.00
C PHE A 205 3.53 -62.89 5.40
N ASP A 206 4.60 -63.51 5.89
CA ASP A 206 4.60 -64.17 7.19
C ASP A 206 4.64 -63.16 8.35
N GLU A 207 5.11 -61.93 8.10
CA GLU A 207 5.14 -60.83 9.07
C GLU A 207 3.76 -60.54 9.66
N PHE A 208 2.73 -60.60 8.82
CA PHE A 208 1.37 -60.26 9.18
C PHE A 208 0.58 -61.44 9.77
N LEU A 209 1.21 -62.59 10.06
CA LEU A 209 0.48 -63.74 10.59
C LEU A 209 0.09 -63.52 12.05
N ALA A 210 -1.21 -63.62 12.34
CA ALA A 210 -1.75 -63.47 13.67
C ALA A 210 -2.73 -64.59 14.06
N ASP A 211 -3.00 -64.68 15.37
CA ASP A 211 -4.13 -65.45 15.90
C ASP A 211 -5.46 -64.68 15.83
N SER A 212 -6.57 -65.28 16.28
CA SER A 212 -7.90 -64.65 16.26
C SER A 212 -8.05 -63.45 17.20
N THR A 213 -7.03 -63.13 18.01
CA THR A 213 -7.00 -61.96 18.88
C THR A 213 -6.13 -60.84 18.33
N GLY A 214 -5.49 -61.05 17.17
CA GLY A 214 -4.60 -60.07 16.52
C GLY A 214 -3.17 -60.09 17.06
N MET A 215 -2.81 -61.07 17.89
CA MET A 215 -1.42 -61.21 18.34
C MET A 215 -0.57 -61.81 17.22
N SER A 216 0.53 -61.13 16.89
CA SER A 216 1.51 -61.64 15.91
C SER A 216 2.07 -63.00 16.35
N LEU A 217 2.16 -63.91 15.39
CA LEU A 217 2.73 -65.25 15.59
C LEU A 217 4.23 -65.27 15.38
N ILE A 218 4.82 -64.21 14.84
CA ILE A 218 6.26 -64.05 14.73
C ILE A 218 6.64 -62.78 15.48
N ASP A 219 7.45 -62.95 16.51
CA ASP A 219 8.00 -61.81 17.26
C ASP A 219 8.86 -60.96 16.29
N PRO A 220 8.53 -59.68 16.06
CA PRO A 220 9.16 -58.87 15.02
C PRO A 220 10.62 -58.51 15.35
N ASP A 221 11.00 -58.54 16.62
CA ASP A 221 12.36 -58.19 17.07
C ASP A 221 13.31 -59.41 17.04
N THR A 222 12.78 -60.58 17.40
CA THR A 222 13.57 -61.82 17.53
C THR A 222 13.38 -62.78 16.37
N TYR A 223 12.36 -62.55 15.54
CA TYR A 223 11.92 -63.37 14.41
C TYR A 223 11.65 -64.82 14.83
N ILE A 224 11.21 -65.02 16.06
CA ILE A 224 10.88 -66.33 16.62
C ILE A 224 9.40 -66.59 16.40
N LEU A 225 9.10 -67.73 15.76
CA LEU A 225 7.72 -68.22 15.59
C LEU A 225 7.18 -68.73 16.93
N ASP A 226 6.03 -68.22 17.33
CA ASP A 226 5.36 -68.57 18.57
C ASP A 226 4.89 -70.03 18.60
N SER A 227 4.93 -70.63 19.79
CA SER A 227 4.57 -72.04 19.99
C SER A 227 3.10 -72.37 19.68
N SER A 228 2.22 -71.37 19.75
CA SER A 228 0.79 -71.48 19.43
C SER A 228 0.53 -71.76 17.94
N TRP A 229 1.50 -71.55 17.05
CA TRP A 229 1.43 -71.93 15.63
C TRP A 229 0.86 -73.34 15.42
N THR A 230 1.28 -74.30 16.24
CA THR A 230 0.81 -75.70 16.16
C THR A 230 -0.69 -75.86 16.35
N THR A 231 -1.32 -74.93 17.06
CA THR A 231 -2.77 -74.87 17.29
C THR A 231 -3.46 -74.08 16.19
N HIS A 232 -2.95 -72.90 15.83
CA HIS A 232 -3.60 -72.00 14.87
C HIS A 232 -3.49 -72.49 13.41
N SER A 233 -2.37 -73.11 13.03
CA SER A 233 -2.13 -73.63 11.66
C SER A 233 -3.12 -74.71 11.20
N VAL A 234 -3.88 -75.28 12.14
CA VAL A 234 -5.01 -76.20 11.88
C VAL A 234 -6.25 -75.82 12.72
N GLY A 235 -6.37 -74.53 13.05
CA GLY A 235 -7.27 -73.99 14.06
C GLY A 235 -8.74 -73.95 13.67
N GLY A 236 -9.08 -74.16 12.39
CA GLY A 236 -10.47 -74.19 11.93
C GLY A 236 -10.82 -73.03 10.99
N THR A 237 -12.03 -72.50 11.12
CA THR A 237 -12.60 -71.51 10.20
C THR A 237 -12.76 -70.17 10.92
N SER A 238 -12.31 -69.10 10.25
CA SER A 238 -12.52 -67.71 10.63
C SER A 238 -14.03 -67.36 10.66
N PRO A 239 -14.48 -66.37 11.47
CA PRO A 239 -13.67 -65.44 12.27
C PRO A 239 -13.29 -65.96 13.67
N ASP A 240 -13.91 -67.05 14.14
CA ASP A 240 -13.78 -67.44 15.55
C ASP A 240 -12.44 -68.14 15.88
N ASN A 241 -11.82 -68.83 14.92
CA ASN A 241 -10.60 -69.61 15.12
C ASN A 241 -9.75 -69.66 13.84
N GLY A 242 -8.49 -70.09 13.96
CA GLY A 242 -7.60 -70.28 12.82
C GLY A 242 -6.44 -69.29 12.80
N LEU A 243 -5.94 -69.02 11.59
CA LEU A 243 -4.90 -68.03 11.29
C LEU A 243 -5.51 -66.81 10.61
N PHE A 244 -4.89 -65.67 10.83
CA PHE A 244 -5.32 -64.41 10.27
C PHE A 244 -4.14 -63.65 9.67
N PHE A 245 -4.46 -62.81 8.69
CA PHE A 245 -3.56 -61.80 8.15
C PHE A 245 -3.92 -60.46 8.80
N ASN A 246 -2.92 -59.85 9.46
CA ASN A 246 -3.01 -58.67 10.30
C ASN A 246 -2.23 -57.49 9.68
N GLY A 247 -2.38 -57.32 8.36
CA GLY A 247 -1.90 -56.15 7.65
C GLY A 247 -2.94 -55.04 7.72
N TYR A 248 -2.47 -53.80 7.87
CA TYR A 248 -3.33 -52.64 8.10
C TYR A 248 -4.34 -52.45 6.96
N ASN A 249 -3.86 -52.40 5.72
CA ASN A 249 -4.69 -52.15 4.54
C ASN A 249 -5.71 -53.29 4.32
N ALA A 250 -5.28 -54.53 4.53
CA ALA A 250 -6.14 -55.70 4.41
C ALA A 250 -7.26 -55.75 5.47
N MET A 251 -6.95 -55.40 6.72
CA MET A 251 -7.93 -55.38 7.81
C MET A 251 -9.00 -54.34 7.59
N MET A 252 -8.62 -53.16 7.12
CA MET A 252 -9.54 -52.07 6.93
C MET A 252 -10.44 -52.29 5.72
N ALA A 253 -9.91 -52.85 4.64
CA ALA A 253 -10.73 -53.38 3.54
C ALA A 253 -11.70 -54.49 4.01
N ASN A 254 -11.42 -55.13 5.15
CA ASN A 254 -12.26 -56.13 5.81
C ASN A 254 -13.12 -55.53 6.95
N GLY A 255 -13.33 -54.22 6.98
CA GLY A 255 -14.18 -53.53 7.96
C GLY A 255 -13.52 -53.34 9.33
N GLY A 256 -12.18 -53.26 9.37
CA GLY A 256 -11.38 -53.14 10.59
C GLY A 256 -11.13 -54.48 11.31
N GLU A 257 -11.57 -55.59 10.71
CA GLU A 257 -11.46 -56.94 11.28
C GLU A 257 -10.30 -57.72 10.65
N LEU A 258 -9.72 -58.65 11.40
CA LEU A 258 -8.66 -59.54 10.93
C LEU A 258 -9.09 -60.37 9.71
N VAL A 259 -8.21 -60.53 8.72
CA VAL A 259 -8.52 -61.26 7.49
C VAL A 259 -8.26 -62.75 7.68
N GLY A 260 -9.30 -63.59 7.56
CA GLY A 260 -9.19 -65.03 7.79
C GLY A 260 -8.36 -65.77 6.74
N LEU A 261 -7.31 -66.47 7.18
CA LEU A 261 -6.49 -67.34 6.34
C LEU A 261 -6.89 -68.81 6.47
N TYR A 262 -6.82 -69.54 5.35
CA TYR A 262 -7.21 -70.93 5.26
C TYR A 262 -6.34 -71.81 6.18
N SER A 263 -6.93 -72.23 7.30
CA SER A 263 -6.26 -72.98 8.38
C SER A 263 -7.09 -74.22 8.76
N PRO A 264 -7.36 -75.13 7.80
CA PRO A 264 -8.28 -76.24 7.98
C PRO A 264 -7.88 -77.17 9.13
N THR A 265 -8.83 -77.93 9.67
CA THR A 265 -8.59 -78.90 10.76
C THR A 265 -7.61 -80.03 10.40
N THR A 266 -7.16 -80.11 9.15
CA THR A 266 -6.07 -80.96 8.68
C THR A 266 -5.23 -80.17 7.69
N TRP A 267 -3.94 -80.02 7.99
CA TRP A 267 -3.00 -79.25 7.16
C TRP A 267 -3.05 -79.69 5.70
N SER A 268 -3.28 -78.72 4.81
CA SER A 268 -3.27 -78.91 3.36
C SER A 268 -1.98 -78.31 2.80
N GLY A 269 -1.03 -79.18 2.48
CA GLY A 269 0.27 -78.75 1.97
C GLY A 269 0.13 -77.92 0.68
N GLY A 270 0.75 -76.74 0.66
CA GLY A 270 0.66 -75.79 -0.45
C GLY A 270 -0.57 -74.88 -0.41
N SER A 271 -1.47 -75.06 0.55
CA SER A 271 -2.67 -74.24 0.65
C SER A 271 -2.90 -73.62 2.02
N SER A 272 -2.65 -74.36 3.09
CA SER A 272 -2.76 -73.82 4.44
C SER A 272 -1.91 -72.56 4.57
N VAL A 273 -2.49 -71.51 5.17
CA VAL A 273 -1.91 -70.18 5.43
C VAL A 273 -1.75 -69.30 4.20
N SER A 274 -1.48 -69.86 3.02
CA SER A 274 -1.21 -69.09 1.79
C SER A 274 -2.46 -68.73 0.98
N HIS A 275 -3.66 -68.87 1.56
CA HIS A 275 -4.94 -68.62 0.90
C HIS A 275 -5.92 -67.99 1.88
N LEU A 276 -6.92 -67.28 1.36
CA LEU A 276 -8.05 -66.82 2.15
C LEU A 276 -8.95 -68.00 2.58
N ASP A 277 -9.57 -67.88 3.75
CA ASP A 277 -10.38 -68.96 4.34
C ASP A 277 -11.72 -69.14 3.64
N THR A 278 -11.72 -69.93 2.58
CA THR A 278 -12.92 -70.26 1.78
C THR A 278 -14.06 -70.96 2.54
N ASN A 279 -13.86 -71.41 3.78
CA ASN A 279 -14.97 -71.90 4.61
C ASN A 279 -15.80 -70.73 5.15
N ASN A 280 -15.24 -69.53 5.24
CA ASN A 280 -15.96 -68.30 5.44
C ASN A 280 -16.62 -67.87 4.10
N PRO A 281 -17.96 -67.73 4.05
CA PRO A 281 -18.67 -67.33 2.83
C PRO A 281 -18.18 -66.01 2.21
N GLN A 282 -17.60 -65.12 3.01
CA GLN A 282 -17.07 -63.83 2.55
C GLN A 282 -15.93 -63.99 1.52
N TYR A 283 -15.08 -65.01 1.68
CA TYR A 283 -13.87 -65.17 0.87
C TYR A 283 -14.04 -66.17 -0.30
N GLN A 284 -15.20 -66.82 -0.43
CA GLN A 284 -15.39 -67.96 -1.35
C GLN A 284 -15.18 -67.63 -2.82
N SER A 285 -15.49 -66.39 -3.23
CA SER A 285 -15.42 -65.93 -4.62
C SER A 285 -14.17 -65.12 -4.95
N MET A 286 -13.26 -64.92 -3.99
CA MET A 286 -12.08 -64.05 -4.15
C MET A 286 -10.94 -64.75 -4.93
N MET A 287 -9.98 -63.97 -5.43
CA MET A 287 -8.87 -64.49 -6.25
C MET A 287 -8.01 -65.52 -5.49
N MET A 288 -7.70 -65.32 -4.21
CA MET A 288 -6.81 -66.12 -3.39
C MET A 288 -7.57 -67.15 -2.54
N SER A 289 -8.77 -67.53 -3.00
CA SER A 289 -9.54 -68.66 -2.52
C SER A 289 -8.81 -70.00 -2.76
N HIS A 290 -8.68 -70.84 -1.71
CA HIS A 290 -8.08 -72.19 -1.80
C HIS A 290 -8.79 -73.13 -2.79
N SER A 291 -10.10 -72.96 -3.01
CA SER A 291 -10.90 -73.90 -3.80
C SER A 291 -11.61 -73.19 -4.95
N ARG A 292 -11.24 -73.56 -6.19
CA ARG A 292 -11.85 -73.02 -7.42
C ARG A 292 -12.70 -74.08 -8.13
N PRO A 293 -14.04 -73.98 -8.10
CA PRO A 293 -14.90 -74.89 -8.85
C PRO A 293 -14.83 -74.65 -10.37
N PRO A 294 -15.22 -75.62 -11.21
CA PRO A 294 -15.40 -75.40 -12.64
C PRO A 294 -16.41 -74.26 -12.93
N GLY A 295 -16.16 -73.49 -13.99
CA GLY A 295 -16.90 -72.29 -14.36
C GLY A 295 -16.05 -71.02 -14.27
N LEU A 296 -16.67 -69.86 -14.55
CA LEU A 296 -16.02 -68.56 -14.43
C LEU A 296 -15.66 -68.28 -12.97
N THR A 297 -14.42 -67.87 -12.74
CA THR A 297 -13.89 -67.53 -11.41
C THR A 297 -13.49 -66.05 -11.34
N ALA A 298 -13.08 -65.56 -10.18
CA ALA A 298 -12.54 -64.21 -10.07
C ALA A 298 -11.33 -64.03 -11.00
N ARG A 299 -11.39 -62.92 -11.76
CA ARG A 299 -10.34 -62.37 -12.64
C ARG A 299 -10.01 -60.92 -12.27
N THR A 300 -10.42 -60.51 -11.08
CA THR A 300 -10.12 -59.23 -10.43
C THR A 300 -9.84 -59.53 -8.97
N PHE A 301 -9.00 -58.72 -8.34
CA PHE A 301 -8.83 -58.77 -6.89
C PHE A 301 -10.00 -58.10 -6.19
N ASP A 302 -10.42 -58.68 -5.07
CA ASP A 302 -11.30 -58.00 -4.12
C ASP A 302 -10.53 -56.92 -3.36
N THR A 303 -11.23 -55.93 -2.80
CA THR A 303 -10.64 -54.88 -1.95
C THR A 303 -9.78 -55.44 -0.82
N ILE A 304 -10.17 -56.57 -0.22
CA ILE A 304 -9.37 -57.23 0.84
C ILE A 304 -8.03 -57.73 0.27
N GLU A 305 -8.04 -58.26 -0.95
CA GLU A 305 -6.84 -58.80 -1.59
C GLU A 305 -5.92 -57.68 -2.08
N LEU A 306 -6.49 -56.56 -2.54
CA LEU A 306 -5.74 -55.34 -2.84
C LEU A 306 -5.08 -54.78 -1.58
N GLY A 307 -5.78 -54.78 -0.44
CA GLY A 307 -5.19 -54.41 0.85
C GLY A 307 -4.01 -55.30 1.24
N ILE A 308 -4.12 -56.63 1.05
CA ILE A 308 -2.98 -57.54 1.28
C ILE A 308 -1.81 -57.20 0.35
N TRP A 309 -2.05 -56.84 -0.91
CA TRP A 309 -0.96 -56.43 -1.81
C TRP A 309 -0.25 -55.16 -1.35
N LYS A 310 -0.99 -54.15 -0.87
CA LYS A 310 -0.44 -52.94 -0.26
C LYS A 310 0.38 -53.23 0.98
N ASP A 311 -0.11 -54.11 1.86
CA ASP A 311 0.64 -54.55 3.04
C ASP A 311 1.93 -55.30 2.67
N LEU A 312 1.95 -55.98 1.52
CA LEU A 312 3.15 -56.60 0.95
C LEU A 312 4.04 -55.61 0.19
N GLY A 313 3.76 -54.31 0.27
CA GLY A 313 4.55 -53.23 -0.30
C GLY A 313 4.28 -52.92 -1.77
N PHE A 314 3.19 -53.42 -2.36
CA PHE A 314 2.82 -53.14 -3.75
C PHE A 314 1.75 -52.04 -3.88
N ASP A 315 1.94 -51.14 -4.84
CA ASP A 315 0.98 -50.14 -5.29
C ASP A 315 0.03 -50.74 -6.35
N MET A 316 -1.28 -50.52 -6.22
CA MET A 316 -2.29 -51.19 -7.03
C MET A 316 -3.00 -50.25 -8.03
N VAL A 317 -3.02 -50.62 -9.31
CA VAL A 317 -3.76 -49.93 -10.37
C VAL A 317 -5.27 -50.14 -10.18
N GLY A 318 -5.98 -49.06 -9.91
CA GLY A 318 -7.44 -49.04 -9.98
C GLY A 318 -8.17 -49.64 -8.78
N VAL A 319 -7.69 -49.42 -7.55
CA VAL A 319 -8.68 -49.04 -6.54
C VAL A 319 -9.35 -47.78 -7.07
N SER A 320 -10.67 -47.79 -7.26
CA SER A 320 -11.35 -46.56 -7.61
C SER A 320 -11.23 -45.68 -6.39
N ASN A 321 -10.25 -44.77 -6.36
CA ASN A 321 -10.27 -43.71 -5.38
C ASN A 321 -11.57 -42.93 -5.64
N SER A 322 -12.50 -43.06 -4.72
CA SER A 322 -13.78 -42.37 -4.76
C SER A 322 -13.50 -40.88 -4.68
N ALA A 323 -14.17 -40.08 -5.50
CA ALA A 323 -14.05 -38.63 -5.36
C ALA A 323 -14.27 -38.24 -3.88
N PRO A 324 -13.42 -37.35 -3.33
CA PRO A 324 -13.57 -36.90 -1.96
C PRO A 324 -14.99 -36.37 -1.74
N VAL A 325 -15.52 -36.43 -0.53
CA VAL A 325 -16.83 -35.85 -0.24
C VAL A 325 -16.62 -34.39 0.15
N GLY A 326 -16.96 -33.50 -0.80
CA GLY A 326 -17.11 -32.07 -0.52
C GLY A 326 -18.42 -31.81 0.23
N MET A 327 -18.33 -31.23 1.41
CA MET A 327 -19.41 -30.77 2.27
C MET A 327 -19.49 -29.25 2.22
N ASN A 328 -20.69 -28.70 2.33
CA ASN A 328 -20.83 -27.24 2.34
C ASN A 328 -20.38 -26.67 3.68
N ASP A 329 -19.51 -25.66 3.63
CA ASP A 329 -19.07 -24.95 4.82
C ASP A 329 -19.97 -23.80 5.19
N GLY A 330 -20.20 -23.69 6.50
CA GLY A 330 -20.79 -22.52 7.12
C GLY A 330 -19.70 -21.49 7.43
N GLY A 331 -19.90 -20.26 6.99
CA GLY A 331 -18.90 -19.21 7.15
C GLY A 331 -18.60 -18.83 8.58
N THR A 332 -17.33 -18.53 8.82
CA THR A 332 -16.89 -17.60 9.85
C THR A 332 -17.44 -16.21 9.50
N GLY A 333 -17.98 -15.52 10.52
CA GLY A 333 -18.47 -14.17 10.36
C GLY A 333 -17.31 -13.20 10.42
N PHE A 334 -17.09 -12.39 9.39
CA PHE A 334 -16.05 -11.36 9.37
C PHE A 334 -16.69 -9.97 9.37
N GLU A 335 -16.00 -8.99 9.97
CA GLU A 335 -16.46 -7.61 10.12
C GLU A 335 -15.92 -6.76 8.95
N THR A 336 -16.72 -5.85 8.38
CA THR A 336 -16.33 -5.04 7.20
C THR A 336 -15.59 -3.77 7.64
N ASP A 337 -14.30 -3.61 7.36
CA ASP A 337 -13.72 -2.78 6.28
C ASP A 337 -12.35 -3.34 5.83
N ALA A 338 -12.10 -4.64 6.06
CA ALA A 338 -10.78 -5.25 5.89
C ALA A 338 -10.75 -6.39 4.85
N GLU A 339 -9.59 -6.53 4.21
CA GLU A 339 -9.19 -7.72 3.46
C GLU A 339 -8.84 -8.84 4.45
N GLU A 340 -9.68 -9.87 4.55
CA GLU A 340 -9.43 -11.01 5.43
C GLU A 340 -9.27 -12.32 4.64
N SER A 341 -8.28 -13.11 5.03
CA SER A 341 -8.05 -14.43 4.47
C SER A 341 -9.00 -15.44 5.10
N ILE A 342 -9.63 -16.26 4.27
CA ILE A 342 -10.37 -17.43 4.74
C ILE A 342 -9.33 -18.49 5.10
N GLU A 343 -9.37 -18.95 6.34
CA GLU A 343 -8.47 -20.02 6.78
C GLU A 343 -8.93 -21.35 6.19
N LEU A 344 -8.06 -21.97 5.37
CA LEU A 344 -8.33 -23.24 4.70
C LEU A 344 -8.74 -24.41 5.62
N PRO A 345 -8.24 -24.50 6.87
CA PRO A 345 -8.73 -25.51 7.80
C PRO A 345 -10.24 -25.44 8.01
N ASP A 346 -10.88 -24.26 7.92
CA ASP A 346 -12.34 -24.14 8.08
C ASP A 346 -13.11 -24.73 6.88
N LEU A 347 -12.52 -24.69 5.69
CA LEU A 347 -13.14 -25.25 4.47
C LEU A 347 -12.92 -26.75 4.34
N LEU A 348 -11.75 -27.25 4.77
CA LEU A 348 -11.42 -28.67 4.64
C LEU A 348 -11.76 -29.48 5.91
N ALA A 349 -12.14 -28.84 7.02
CA ALA A 349 -12.36 -29.50 8.31
C ALA A 349 -13.49 -30.55 8.29
N ASN A 350 -14.48 -30.37 7.42
CA ASN A 350 -15.63 -31.29 7.31
C ASN A 350 -15.65 -32.07 5.98
N ASP A 351 -14.74 -31.72 5.06
CA ASP A 351 -14.49 -32.45 3.83
C ASP A 351 -13.68 -33.69 4.15
N PHE A 352 -14.01 -34.80 3.49
CA PHE A 352 -13.38 -36.08 3.82
C PHE A 352 -13.29 -36.98 2.60
N ASP A 353 -12.16 -37.66 2.48
CA ASP A 353 -12.04 -38.78 1.58
C ASP A 353 -12.75 -40.00 2.18
N PRO A 354 -13.80 -40.55 1.55
CA PRO A 354 -14.50 -41.73 2.06
C PRO A 354 -13.62 -42.98 2.17
N GLU A 355 -12.36 -42.94 1.71
CA GLU A 355 -11.35 -43.99 1.79
C GLU A 355 -10.20 -43.61 2.77
N PRO A 356 -10.46 -43.59 4.11
CA PRO A 356 -9.52 -43.13 5.16
C PRO A 356 -8.21 -43.92 5.32
N GLU A 357 -7.98 -44.91 4.46
CA GLU A 357 -6.80 -45.77 4.46
C GLU A 357 -5.55 -45.09 3.91
N GLU A 358 -5.78 -44.12 3.03
CA GLU A 358 -4.74 -43.37 2.38
C GLU A 358 -4.47 -42.13 3.23
N THR A 359 -3.21 -41.81 3.50
CA THR A 359 -2.80 -40.56 4.18
C THR A 359 -3.00 -39.33 3.28
N GLU A 360 -4.00 -39.40 2.40
CA GLU A 360 -4.25 -38.45 1.33
C GLU A 360 -4.67 -37.11 1.91
N THR A 361 -3.88 -36.10 1.60
CA THR A 361 -4.18 -34.74 2.01
C THR A 361 -5.09 -34.08 0.97
N LEU A 362 -6.31 -33.70 1.38
CA LEU A 362 -7.21 -32.95 0.50
C LEU A 362 -6.67 -31.55 0.22
N ARG A 363 -6.81 -31.06 -1.01
CA ARG A 363 -6.48 -29.68 -1.39
C ARG A 363 -7.56 -29.05 -2.23
N ILE A 364 -7.60 -27.73 -2.28
CA ILE A 364 -8.50 -27.02 -3.18
C ILE A 364 -7.83 -26.90 -4.55
N SER A 365 -8.46 -27.43 -5.59
CA SER A 365 -7.90 -27.43 -6.95
C SER A 365 -8.40 -26.27 -7.82
N SER A 366 -9.58 -25.73 -7.51
CA SER A 366 -10.15 -24.59 -8.21
C SER A 366 -11.28 -23.94 -7.41
N ILE A 367 -11.55 -22.67 -7.72
CA ILE A 367 -12.68 -21.90 -7.19
C ILE A 367 -13.53 -21.42 -8.37
N ASP A 368 -14.85 -21.48 -8.22
CA ASP A 368 -15.83 -20.90 -9.12
C ASP A 368 -16.56 -19.75 -8.41
N THR A 369 -16.31 -18.53 -8.90
CA THR A 369 -16.86 -17.26 -8.38
C THR A 369 -18.05 -16.75 -9.18
N THR A 370 -18.64 -17.56 -10.08
CA THR A 370 -19.71 -17.11 -10.99
C THR A 370 -20.93 -16.49 -10.28
N ASN A 371 -21.17 -16.87 -9.03
CA ASN A 371 -22.28 -16.35 -8.20
C ASN A 371 -21.80 -15.54 -6.98
N THR A 372 -20.53 -15.22 -6.91
CA THR A 372 -19.93 -14.45 -5.80
C THR A 372 -20.07 -12.96 -6.08
N LEU A 373 -20.46 -12.18 -5.07
CA LEU A 373 -20.61 -10.73 -5.20
C LEU A 373 -19.27 -10.01 -5.04
N GLY A 374 -18.44 -10.49 -4.11
CA GLY A 374 -17.04 -10.11 -3.98
C GLY A 374 -16.12 -10.85 -4.95
N TYR A 375 -14.83 -10.79 -4.67
CA TYR A 375 -13.76 -11.44 -5.42
C TYR A 375 -13.02 -12.45 -4.53
N VAL A 376 -12.64 -13.61 -5.08
CA VAL A 376 -11.96 -14.69 -4.33
C VAL A 376 -10.74 -15.13 -5.12
N ASP A 377 -9.58 -15.15 -4.45
CA ASP A 377 -8.33 -15.66 -5.00
C ASP A 377 -7.90 -16.96 -4.32
N LEU A 378 -7.58 -17.98 -5.14
CA LEU A 378 -6.88 -19.19 -4.69
C LEU A 378 -5.39 -19.00 -4.92
N ILE A 379 -4.62 -18.90 -3.83
CA ILE A 379 -3.18 -18.70 -3.88
C ILE A 379 -2.48 -20.00 -3.47
N GLY A 380 -1.45 -20.39 -4.23
CA GLY A 380 -0.74 -21.65 -4.00
C GLY A 380 -1.46 -22.87 -4.59
N THR A 381 -0.74 -24.00 -4.63
CA THR A 381 -1.21 -25.20 -5.33
C THR A 381 -1.76 -26.28 -4.40
N GLY A 382 -1.49 -26.19 -3.08
CA GLY A 382 -1.80 -27.24 -2.12
C GLY A 382 -1.06 -28.56 -2.40
N VAL A 383 -0.01 -28.54 -3.23
CA VAL A 383 0.81 -29.70 -3.57
C VAL A 383 2.04 -29.72 -2.66
N GLN A 384 2.37 -30.90 -2.11
CA GLN A 384 3.57 -31.08 -1.32
C GLN A 384 4.84 -30.81 -2.14
N THR A 385 5.69 -29.94 -1.61
CA THR A 385 6.99 -29.61 -2.19
C THR A 385 8.09 -29.93 -1.19
N ARG A 386 8.99 -30.84 -1.57
CA ARG A 386 10.14 -31.25 -0.75
C ARG A 386 11.35 -30.35 -0.98
N PHE A 387 11.94 -29.87 0.11
CA PHE A 387 13.23 -29.18 0.11
C PHE A 387 14.23 -29.97 0.95
N THR A 388 15.30 -30.45 0.31
CA THR A 388 16.32 -31.29 0.96
C THR A 388 17.63 -30.52 1.13
N SER A 389 18.26 -30.69 2.29
CA SER A 389 19.61 -30.17 2.55
C SER A 389 20.67 -30.86 1.71
N THR A 390 21.79 -30.18 1.47
CA THR A 390 22.93 -30.75 0.74
C THR A 390 24.04 -31.18 1.70
N GLY A 391 23.91 -32.37 2.29
CA GLY A 391 24.86 -33.01 3.24
C GLY A 391 25.70 -34.14 2.61
N PRO A 392 26.55 -34.86 3.39
CA PRO A 392 26.49 -34.99 4.85
C PRO A 392 27.20 -33.87 5.62
N PHE A 393 26.72 -33.61 6.84
CA PHE A 393 27.25 -32.64 7.78
C PHE A 393 27.74 -33.30 9.08
N SER A 394 28.86 -32.81 9.61
CA SER A 394 29.31 -33.19 10.95
C SER A 394 28.50 -32.46 12.01
N VAL A 395 28.01 -33.19 13.02
CA VAL A 395 27.41 -32.61 14.22
C VAL A 395 28.51 -32.44 15.30
N PRO A 396 28.64 -31.25 15.92
CA PRO A 396 29.61 -31.08 17.01
C PRO A 396 29.30 -32.00 18.18
N ALA A 397 30.33 -32.66 18.72
CA ALA A 397 30.18 -33.62 19.83
C ALA A 397 29.69 -33.00 21.15
N VAL A 398 29.62 -31.67 21.28
CA VAL A 398 28.98 -30.98 22.42
C VAL A 398 28.45 -29.63 21.93
N GLY A 399 27.21 -29.32 22.29
CA GLY A 399 26.61 -28.01 22.06
C GLY A 399 25.61 -27.99 20.90
N THR A 400 25.25 -26.78 20.48
CA THR A 400 24.16 -26.55 19.51
C THR A 400 24.72 -26.11 18.17
N GLN A 401 24.20 -26.68 17.07
CA GLN A 401 24.49 -26.25 15.71
C GLN A 401 23.19 -26.21 14.89
N THR A 402 23.06 -25.22 14.01
CA THR A 402 21.95 -25.12 13.06
C THR A 402 22.39 -25.50 11.64
N TYR A 403 21.48 -26.12 10.91
CA TYR A 403 21.65 -26.56 9.52
C TYR A 403 20.54 -25.91 8.68
N PRO A 404 20.84 -24.98 7.76
CA PRO A 404 19.82 -24.25 7.02
C PRO A 404 19.37 -24.95 5.72
N ILE A 405 18.09 -24.79 5.37
CA ILE A 405 17.53 -25.01 4.03
C ILE A 405 16.83 -23.72 3.60
N THR A 406 17.03 -23.30 2.34
CA THR A 406 16.27 -22.19 1.76
C THR A 406 15.03 -22.74 1.06
N VAL A 407 13.85 -22.36 1.55
CA VAL A 407 12.56 -22.60 0.91
C VAL A 407 12.21 -21.38 0.06
N SER A 408 11.86 -21.59 -1.20
CA SER A 408 11.55 -20.51 -2.15
C SER A 408 10.59 -20.99 -3.24
N GLY A 409 9.79 -20.09 -3.78
CA GLY A 409 8.83 -20.41 -4.85
C GLY A 409 7.58 -21.12 -4.36
N ILE A 410 7.29 -21.01 -3.06
CA ILE A 410 6.04 -21.45 -2.46
C ILE A 410 5.08 -20.26 -2.40
N ASP A 411 3.98 -20.33 -3.13
CA ASP A 411 2.90 -19.35 -3.07
C ASP A 411 1.83 -19.81 -2.08
N GLY A 412 1.20 -18.87 -1.36
CA GLY A 412 0.21 -19.16 -0.32
C GLY A 412 0.81 -19.28 1.09
N LYS A 413 -0.05 -19.55 2.08
CA LYS A 413 0.33 -19.80 3.47
C LYS A 413 0.55 -21.30 3.71
N ILE A 414 1.34 -21.65 4.72
CA ILE A 414 1.58 -23.03 5.13
C ILE A 414 0.26 -23.66 5.58
N ARG A 415 0.01 -24.87 5.10
CA ARG A 415 -1.10 -25.73 5.52
C ARG A 415 -0.61 -26.94 6.30
N ASP A 416 0.55 -27.46 5.94
CA ASP A 416 1.16 -28.63 6.58
C ASP A 416 2.68 -28.60 6.36
N ILE A 417 3.42 -29.07 7.36
CA ILE A 417 4.87 -29.25 7.35
C ILE A 417 5.22 -30.62 7.93
N ASN A 418 5.98 -31.40 7.16
CA ASN A 418 6.62 -32.63 7.64
C ASN A 418 8.14 -32.51 7.58
N VAL A 419 8.85 -33.12 8.53
CA VAL A 419 10.32 -33.06 8.60
C VAL A 419 10.91 -34.46 8.54
N ASN A 420 11.80 -34.71 7.57
CA ASN A 420 12.53 -35.96 7.48
C ASN A 420 14.00 -35.77 7.87
N VAL A 421 14.57 -36.70 8.64
CA VAL A 421 15.98 -36.67 9.06
C VAL A 421 16.65 -38.04 8.93
N ASP A 422 17.92 -38.02 8.52
CA ASP A 422 18.83 -39.18 8.56
C ASP A 422 20.11 -38.80 9.32
N ILE A 423 20.26 -39.33 10.54
CA ILE A 423 21.35 -39.03 11.45
C ILE A 423 21.95 -40.32 11.99
N THR A 424 23.24 -40.53 11.74
CA THR A 424 24.02 -41.56 12.42
C THR A 424 24.52 -41.04 13.76
N HIS A 425 24.16 -41.68 14.87
CA HIS A 425 24.66 -41.39 16.21
C HIS A 425 24.60 -42.63 17.12
N ASP A 426 25.63 -42.82 17.95
CA ASP A 426 25.77 -44.01 18.81
C ASP A 426 24.91 -43.96 20.10
N VAL A 427 24.31 -42.81 20.43
CA VAL A 427 23.44 -42.61 21.60
C VAL A 427 22.41 -41.52 21.30
N ILE A 428 21.29 -41.84 20.66
CA ILE A 428 20.33 -40.81 20.25
C ILE A 428 19.67 -40.05 21.41
N ALA A 429 19.62 -40.62 22.62
CA ALA A 429 19.20 -39.90 23.83
C ALA A 429 20.10 -38.71 24.21
N GLU A 430 21.24 -38.49 23.54
CA GLU A 430 22.03 -37.26 23.72
C GLU A 430 21.62 -36.14 22.76
N LEU A 431 20.80 -36.42 21.74
CA LEU A 431 20.38 -35.44 20.74
C LEU A 431 19.01 -34.85 21.06
N ALA A 432 18.88 -33.53 20.87
CA ALA A 432 17.61 -32.84 20.81
C ALA A 432 17.52 -32.06 19.48
N LEU A 433 16.40 -32.20 18.77
CA LEU A 433 16.18 -31.59 17.47
C LEU A 433 15.05 -30.56 17.56
N THR A 434 15.25 -29.39 16.97
CA THR A 434 14.25 -28.31 16.89
C THR A 434 14.18 -27.77 15.47
N LEU A 435 12.98 -27.67 14.91
CA LEU A 435 12.75 -26.93 13.66
C LEU A 435 12.57 -25.45 13.97
N ILE A 436 13.14 -24.57 13.15
CA ILE A 436 13.05 -23.11 13.28
C ILE A 436 12.61 -22.53 11.94
N SER A 437 11.52 -21.76 11.96
CA SER A 437 11.00 -21.06 10.77
C SER A 437 11.79 -19.79 10.43
N PRO A 438 11.59 -19.21 9.23
CA PRO A 438 12.21 -17.95 8.84
C PRO A 438 11.88 -16.76 9.76
N THR A 439 10.74 -16.79 10.45
CA THR A 439 10.33 -15.76 11.42
C THR A 439 10.93 -15.98 12.82
N GLY A 440 11.59 -17.12 13.03
CA GLY A 440 12.23 -17.49 14.30
C GLY A 440 11.33 -18.32 15.23
N LYS A 441 10.16 -18.77 14.77
CA LYS A 441 9.27 -19.67 15.54
C LYS A 441 9.85 -21.08 15.60
N ARG A 442 9.74 -21.73 16.76
CA ARG A 442 10.51 -22.94 17.10
C ARG A 442 9.58 -24.07 17.54
N VAL A 443 9.68 -25.24 16.90
CA VAL A 443 8.95 -26.46 17.27
C VAL A 443 9.96 -27.56 17.60
N GLN A 444 9.81 -28.16 18.80
CA GLN A 444 10.67 -29.23 19.26
C GLN A 444 10.27 -30.54 18.59
N LEU A 445 11.17 -31.18 17.85
CA LEU A 445 10.90 -32.46 17.18
C LEU A 445 11.08 -33.62 18.16
N THR A 446 12.21 -33.66 18.86
CA THR A 446 12.51 -34.68 19.90
C THR A 446 13.44 -34.12 20.97
N THR A 447 13.47 -34.74 22.15
CA THR A 447 14.33 -34.35 23.28
C THR A 447 15.40 -35.41 23.56
N SER A 448 16.34 -35.10 24.46
CA SER A 448 17.39 -36.01 24.95
C SER A 448 16.88 -37.10 25.89
N GLN A 449 15.80 -37.80 25.50
CA GLN A 449 15.13 -38.83 26.32
C GLN A 449 14.82 -40.14 25.55
N GLY A 450 15.15 -40.24 24.26
CA GLY A 450 14.80 -41.36 23.37
C GLY A 450 15.54 -42.70 23.56
N GLY A 451 15.81 -43.11 24.80
CA GLY A 451 16.37 -44.44 25.07
C GLY A 451 17.83 -44.67 24.68
N PHE A 452 18.34 -45.87 24.96
CA PHE A 452 19.77 -46.22 24.85
C PHE A 452 20.20 -46.81 23.49
N GLY A 453 19.53 -46.50 22.38
CA GLY A 453 19.94 -47.02 21.06
C GLY A 453 20.50 -45.97 20.09
N ASP A 454 20.70 -46.40 18.84
CA ASP A 454 21.49 -45.71 17.83
C ASP A 454 20.58 -45.17 16.70
N ASN A 455 20.97 -44.05 16.09
CA ASN A 455 20.47 -43.46 14.82
C ASN A 455 18.99 -43.01 14.70
N PHE A 456 18.82 -41.97 13.88
CA PHE A 456 17.57 -41.67 13.15
C PHE A 456 17.78 -42.13 11.70
N THR A 457 17.00 -43.08 11.20
CA THR A 457 17.18 -43.62 9.85
C THR A 457 15.93 -43.36 9.03
N ASN A 458 15.99 -42.35 8.16
CA ASN A 458 14.85 -41.89 7.37
C ASN A 458 13.60 -41.65 8.27
N THR A 459 13.81 -40.96 9.39
CA THR A 459 12.76 -40.70 10.37
C THR A 459 11.93 -39.50 9.91
N TYR A 460 10.63 -39.68 9.78
CA TYR A 460 9.67 -38.60 9.52
C TYR A 460 9.06 -38.12 10.83
N PHE A 461 9.07 -36.81 11.03
CA PHE A 461 8.27 -36.11 12.03
C PHE A 461 7.03 -35.56 11.33
N ASN A 462 5.87 -36.06 11.75
CA ASN A 462 4.55 -35.72 11.25
C ASN A 462 3.61 -35.75 12.47
N ASP A 463 2.91 -34.68 12.78
CA ASP A 463 2.08 -34.57 13.99
C ASP A 463 0.75 -35.32 13.94
N GLU A 464 0.37 -35.80 12.76
CA GLU A 464 -0.72 -36.76 12.54
C GLU A 464 -0.28 -38.22 12.77
N ALA A 465 1.03 -38.48 12.94
CA ALA A 465 1.53 -39.83 13.10
C ALA A 465 1.02 -40.49 14.39
N LEU A 466 0.72 -41.78 14.30
CA LEU A 466 0.08 -42.54 15.39
C LEU A 466 1.01 -42.77 16.59
N ILE A 467 2.33 -42.85 16.34
CA ILE A 467 3.34 -43.24 17.34
C ILE A 467 4.16 -42.01 17.73
N ASP A 468 4.16 -41.67 19.02
CA ASP A 468 5.01 -40.60 19.57
C ASP A 468 6.50 -40.94 19.50
N ILE A 469 7.34 -39.93 19.26
CA ILE A 469 8.80 -40.09 19.25
C ILE A 469 9.42 -40.27 20.66
N ASP A 470 8.73 -39.86 21.73
CA ASP A 470 9.30 -39.86 23.10
C ASP A 470 8.93 -41.12 23.90
N GLU A 471 9.95 -41.74 24.48
CA GLU A 471 9.84 -43.03 25.14
C GLU A 471 9.02 -42.93 26.44
N SER A 472 7.86 -43.59 26.43
CA SER A 472 7.55 -44.49 27.54
C SER A 472 7.16 -45.83 26.95
N SER A 473 7.62 -46.90 27.58
CA SER A 473 7.52 -48.32 27.21
C SER A 473 6.10 -48.89 26.97
N ALA A 474 5.12 -48.06 26.64
CA ALA A 474 3.75 -48.39 26.28
C ALA A 474 3.48 -48.26 24.76
N SER A 475 4.30 -47.53 23.99
CA SER A 475 4.08 -47.24 22.55
C SER A 475 4.96 -48.02 21.57
N GLY A 476 6.01 -48.70 22.02
CA GLY A 476 6.82 -49.62 21.19
C GLY A 476 7.89 -48.98 20.29
N ALA A 477 8.05 -47.66 20.26
CA ALA A 477 9.13 -47.01 19.51
C ALA A 477 10.49 -47.27 20.19
N LEU A 478 11.43 -47.89 19.46
CA LEU A 478 12.81 -48.11 19.91
C LEU A 478 13.79 -47.72 18.79
N PRO A 479 14.93 -47.08 19.09
CA PRO A 479 15.98 -46.81 18.11
C PRO A 479 16.60 -48.10 17.50
N PRO A 480 17.00 -48.08 16.21
CA PRO A 480 16.99 -46.94 15.29
C PRO A 480 15.58 -46.52 14.85
N PHE A 481 15.28 -45.22 14.99
CA PHE A 481 13.97 -44.70 14.62
C PHE A 481 13.84 -44.70 13.10
N THR A 482 12.94 -45.54 12.58
CA THR A 482 12.66 -45.68 11.15
C THR A 482 11.16 -45.56 10.93
N GLY A 483 10.73 -44.76 9.96
CA GLY A 483 9.31 -44.49 9.71
C GLY A 483 8.84 -43.14 10.29
N SER A 484 7.53 -42.99 10.43
CA SER A 484 6.87 -41.74 10.83
C SER A 484 6.51 -41.71 12.30
N PHE A 485 6.80 -40.61 12.98
CA PHE A 485 6.60 -40.41 14.41
C PHE A 485 6.07 -39.02 14.70
N ARG A 486 5.21 -38.92 15.71
CA ARG A 486 4.69 -37.64 16.18
C ARG A 486 5.77 -36.89 16.97
N PRO A 487 6.13 -35.66 16.59
CA PRO A 487 7.08 -34.83 17.32
C PRO A 487 6.56 -34.42 18.71
N ILE A 488 7.46 -33.91 19.54
CA ILE A 488 7.13 -33.41 20.88
C ILE A 488 6.29 -32.13 20.86
N GLY A 489 6.58 -31.21 19.95
CA GLY A 489 5.73 -30.07 19.64
C GLY A 489 4.91 -30.32 18.37
N ASN A 490 3.88 -29.51 18.13
CA ASN A 490 3.02 -29.65 16.95
C ASN A 490 3.66 -28.91 15.76
N LEU A 491 3.74 -29.55 14.60
CA LEU A 491 4.21 -28.89 13.37
C LEU A 491 3.12 -28.01 12.77
N SER A 492 1.85 -28.31 13.03
CA SER A 492 0.68 -27.47 12.75
C SER A 492 0.75 -26.08 13.39
N ASP A 493 1.66 -25.88 14.36
CA ASP A 493 1.95 -24.54 14.87
C ASP A 493 2.42 -23.61 13.72
N TYR A 494 3.01 -24.12 12.63
CA TYR A 494 3.43 -23.30 11.50
C TYR A 494 2.32 -22.97 10.50
N ASP A 495 1.10 -23.48 10.68
CA ASP A 495 -0.01 -23.22 9.76
C ASP A 495 -0.38 -21.74 9.75
N GLY A 496 -0.69 -21.23 8.56
CA GLY A 496 -0.96 -19.80 8.33
C GLY A 496 0.29 -18.92 8.18
N ASP A 497 1.48 -19.40 8.51
CA ASP A 497 2.74 -18.66 8.28
C ASP A 497 3.16 -18.71 6.80
N LEU A 498 4.03 -17.78 6.36
CA LEU A 498 4.64 -17.83 5.03
C LEU A 498 5.83 -18.82 5.00
N ALA A 499 5.84 -19.73 4.03
CA ALA A 499 6.88 -20.76 3.91
C ALA A 499 8.23 -20.27 3.40
N ASN A 500 8.24 -19.25 2.53
CA ASN A 500 9.47 -18.78 1.87
C ASN A 500 10.44 -18.15 2.86
N GLY A 501 11.70 -18.60 2.83
CA GLY A 501 12.76 -18.10 3.69
C GLY A 501 13.75 -19.19 4.10
N ILE A 502 14.59 -18.88 5.10
CA ILE A 502 15.59 -19.83 5.61
C ILE A 502 15.00 -20.58 6.81
N TRP A 503 14.75 -21.87 6.61
CA TRP A 503 14.43 -22.82 7.67
C TRP A 503 15.70 -23.40 8.25
N GLN A 504 15.70 -23.70 9.55
CA GLN A 504 16.87 -24.26 10.22
C GLN A 504 16.47 -25.48 11.06
N LEU A 505 17.18 -26.59 10.85
CA LEU A 505 17.20 -27.69 11.81
C LEU A 505 18.30 -27.41 12.83
N GLU A 506 17.91 -27.21 14.08
CA GLU A 506 18.83 -27.08 15.21
C GLU A 506 19.02 -28.45 15.86
N ILE A 507 20.28 -28.88 15.97
CA ILE A 507 20.67 -30.10 16.67
C ILE A 507 21.51 -29.71 17.89
N TYR A 508 21.09 -30.17 19.06
CA TYR A 508 21.82 -30.03 20.31
C TYR A 508 22.30 -31.41 20.80
N ASP A 509 23.60 -31.54 21.06
CA ASP A 509 24.22 -32.73 21.66
C ASP A 509 24.63 -32.45 23.12
N ALA A 510 24.04 -33.21 24.05
CA ALA A 510 24.13 -33.02 25.50
C ALA A 510 25.31 -33.74 26.20
N TYR A 511 26.08 -34.57 25.48
CA TYR A 511 27.30 -35.30 25.89
C TYR A 511 27.52 -35.59 27.38
N THR A 512 27.42 -36.84 27.82
CA THR A 512 27.77 -37.18 29.22
C THR A 512 28.72 -38.35 29.46
N SER A 513 29.01 -39.27 28.51
CA SER A 513 30.00 -40.33 28.81
C SER A 513 30.69 -41.11 27.68
N SER A 514 30.38 -40.93 26.39
CA SER A 514 31.13 -41.58 25.27
C SER A 514 31.17 -40.67 24.03
N PRO A 515 32.31 -40.51 23.34
CA PRO A 515 32.39 -39.68 22.14
C PRO A 515 31.80 -40.40 20.93
N GLY A 516 30.47 -40.43 20.84
CA GLY A 516 29.79 -40.65 19.57
C GLY A 516 30.04 -39.46 18.65
N THR A 517 30.34 -39.71 17.38
CA THR A 517 30.38 -38.64 16.36
C THR A 517 29.07 -38.67 15.60
N ALA A 518 28.20 -37.68 15.78
CA ALA A 518 26.97 -37.57 14.99
C ALA A 518 27.27 -37.08 13.57
N THR A 519 26.68 -37.74 12.59
CA THR A 519 26.67 -37.30 11.18
C THR A 519 25.24 -37.17 10.72
N LEU A 520 24.84 -35.95 10.34
CA LEU A 520 23.59 -35.69 9.65
C LEU A 520 23.82 -35.93 8.16
N HIS A 521 23.28 -37.02 7.61
CA HIS A 521 23.46 -37.35 6.19
C HIS A 521 22.70 -36.37 5.32
N ASP A 522 21.42 -36.20 5.63
CA ASP A 522 20.57 -35.14 5.15
C ASP A 522 19.36 -34.97 6.07
N TRP A 523 18.65 -33.88 5.83
CA TRP A 523 17.29 -33.66 6.29
C TRP A 523 16.52 -32.94 5.20
N SER A 524 15.20 -33.06 5.25
CA SER A 524 14.29 -32.34 4.36
C SER A 524 13.07 -31.82 5.10
N ILE A 525 12.45 -30.80 4.51
CA ILE A 525 11.15 -30.29 4.88
C ILE A 525 10.20 -30.48 3.70
N ASP A 526 9.07 -31.09 3.96
CA ASP A 526 7.95 -31.20 3.05
C ASP A 526 6.95 -30.12 3.40
N VAL A 527 6.71 -29.20 2.48
CA VAL A 527 5.81 -28.06 2.69
C VAL A 527 4.59 -28.22 1.80
N ILE A 528 3.41 -28.12 2.40
CA ILE A 528 2.18 -27.90 1.65
C ILE A 528 1.69 -26.49 1.94
N ALA A 529 1.44 -25.71 0.88
CA ALA A 529 0.97 -24.33 1.02
C ALA A 529 -0.17 -24.02 0.06
N GLN A 530 -1.17 -23.35 0.61
CA GLN A 530 -2.35 -22.86 -0.09
C GLN A 530 -3.01 -21.79 0.80
N SER A 531 -3.69 -20.81 0.22
CA SER A 531 -4.59 -19.90 0.95
C SER A 531 -5.74 -19.44 0.05
N ILE A 532 -6.83 -18.99 0.68
CA ILE A 532 -7.94 -18.33 -0.01
C ILE A 532 -8.12 -16.94 0.57
N ASP A 533 -8.07 -15.94 -0.30
CA ASP A 533 -8.29 -14.55 0.08
C ASP A 533 -9.62 -14.08 -0.52
N TYR A 534 -10.47 -13.47 0.31
CA TYR A 534 -11.76 -12.93 -0.10
C TYR A 534 -11.79 -11.41 0.03
N TYR A 535 -12.24 -10.76 -1.03
CA TYR A 535 -12.28 -9.32 -1.20
C TYR A 535 -13.74 -8.91 -1.41
N PRO A 536 -14.43 -8.29 -0.42
CA PRO A 536 -15.85 -7.92 -0.56
C PRO A 536 -16.08 -6.85 -1.64
N ASN A 537 -15.05 -6.07 -2.00
CA ASN A 537 -15.02 -5.13 -3.13
C ASN A 537 -16.27 -4.22 -3.21
N GLY A 538 -16.70 -3.70 -2.06
CA GLY A 538 -17.84 -2.79 -1.95
C GLY A 538 -19.24 -3.43 -2.12
N ALA A 539 -19.34 -4.76 -2.27
CA ALA A 539 -20.62 -5.43 -2.51
C ALA A 539 -21.59 -5.41 -1.30
N PHE A 540 -21.07 -5.14 -0.10
CA PHE A 540 -21.80 -5.22 1.17
C PHE A 540 -21.82 -3.91 1.96
N GLU A 541 -21.39 -2.79 1.38
CA GLU A 541 -21.36 -1.45 2.00
C GLU A 541 -22.74 -0.95 2.48
N SER A 542 -23.81 -1.55 1.97
CA SER A 542 -25.18 -1.21 2.39
C SER A 542 -25.61 -1.85 3.72
N LEU A 543 -24.83 -2.78 4.28
CA LEU A 543 -25.17 -3.45 5.54
C LEU A 543 -25.01 -2.47 6.71
N ALA A 544 -26.10 -2.22 7.45
CA ALA A 544 -26.00 -1.42 8.66
C ALA A 544 -25.24 -2.17 9.79
N ALA A 545 -24.80 -1.44 10.82
CA ALA A 545 -24.14 -2.03 11.98
C ALA A 545 -24.96 -3.15 12.63
N GLY A 546 -24.38 -4.35 12.71
CA GLY A 546 -25.03 -5.56 13.22
C GLY A 546 -26.02 -6.23 12.25
N GLU A 547 -26.17 -5.70 11.02
CA GLU A 547 -26.80 -6.40 9.90
C GLU A 547 -25.84 -7.44 9.32
N GLN A 548 -26.40 -8.48 8.71
CA GLN A 548 -25.62 -9.56 8.10
C GLN A 548 -25.94 -9.69 6.62
N GLY A 549 -24.89 -9.70 5.81
CA GLY A 549 -24.91 -10.13 4.42
C GLY A 549 -24.37 -11.54 4.27
N ILE A 550 -24.70 -12.18 3.15
CA ILE A 550 -24.19 -13.49 2.81
C ILE A 550 -23.62 -13.42 1.40
N ASP A 551 -22.39 -13.89 1.24
CA ASP A 551 -21.80 -14.22 -0.06
C ASP A 551 -21.51 -15.73 -0.12
N THR A 552 -21.35 -16.27 -1.33
CA THR A 552 -21.02 -17.68 -1.51
C THR A 552 -20.07 -17.85 -2.69
N PHE A 553 -19.15 -18.81 -2.57
CA PHE A 553 -18.38 -19.32 -3.70
C PHE A 553 -18.37 -20.84 -3.68
N THR A 554 -18.15 -21.45 -4.84
CA THR A 554 -17.98 -22.91 -4.95
C THR A 554 -16.50 -23.23 -5.07
N TYR A 555 -16.02 -24.22 -4.34
CA TYR A 555 -14.65 -24.70 -4.42
C TYR A 555 -14.63 -26.18 -4.77
N THR A 556 -13.56 -26.62 -5.42
CA THR A 556 -13.36 -28.01 -5.82
C THR A 556 -12.24 -28.62 -4.99
N VAL A 557 -12.58 -29.53 -4.08
CA VAL A 557 -11.60 -30.36 -3.38
C VAL A 557 -11.06 -31.44 -4.31
N MET A 558 -9.78 -31.76 -4.12
CA MET A 558 -9.06 -32.76 -4.88
C MET A 558 -8.17 -33.58 -3.95
N ASP A 559 -8.18 -34.89 -4.16
CA ASP A 559 -7.28 -35.82 -3.49
C ASP A 559 -5.90 -35.90 -4.20
N GLU A 560 -4.99 -36.73 -3.71
CA GLU A 560 -3.64 -36.86 -4.29
C GLU A 560 -3.66 -37.61 -5.64
N ASN A 561 -4.70 -38.41 -5.91
CA ASN A 561 -4.91 -39.14 -7.16
C ASN A 561 -5.60 -38.31 -8.25
N GLY A 562 -6.03 -37.09 -7.92
CA GLY A 562 -6.66 -36.15 -8.83
C GLY A 562 -8.17 -36.29 -8.99
N ASN A 563 -8.86 -37.10 -8.17
CA ASN A 563 -10.33 -37.08 -8.16
C ASN A 563 -10.82 -35.84 -7.42
N THR A 564 -12.04 -35.42 -7.76
CA THR A 564 -12.55 -34.11 -7.32
C THR A 564 -14.00 -34.16 -6.90
N SER A 565 -14.34 -33.32 -5.93
CA SER A 565 -15.72 -32.97 -5.59
C SER A 565 -15.86 -31.48 -5.37
N THR A 566 -17.07 -30.98 -5.55
CA THR A 566 -17.40 -29.56 -5.38
C THR A 566 -18.25 -29.34 -4.14
N ALA A 567 -17.93 -28.30 -3.41
CA ALA A 567 -18.68 -27.83 -2.25
C ALA A 567 -18.90 -26.32 -2.31
N THR A 568 -19.87 -25.82 -1.55
CA THR A 568 -20.15 -24.38 -1.46
C THR A 568 -19.72 -23.85 -0.11
N ALA A 569 -18.81 -22.88 -0.13
CA ALA A 569 -18.48 -22.08 1.03
C ALA A 569 -19.46 -20.92 1.13
N THR A 570 -20.02 -20.73 2.32
CA THR A 570 -20.85 -19.56 2.65
C THR A 570 -20.02 -18.58 3.45
N ILE A 571 -20.04 -17.30 3.11
CA ILE A 571 -19.38 -16.23 3.86
C ILE A 571 -20.48 -15.42 4.55
N THR A 572 -20.36 -15.18 5.86
CA THR A 572 -21.25 -14.26 6.56
C THR A 572 -20.52 -12.95 6.78
N ILE A 573 -21.04 -11.87 6.20
CA ILE A 573 -20.48 -10.54 6.30
C ILE A 573 -21.26 -9.79 7.39
N GLN A 574 -20.57 -9.27 8.41
CA GLN A 574 -21.18 -8.44 9.44
C GLN A 574 -20.93 -6.97 9.13
N GLY A 575 -22.01 -6.21 8.94
CA GLY A 575 -21.92 -4.76 8.80
C GLY A 575 -21.41 -4.12 10.09
N LEU A 576 -20.43 -3.24 9.97
CA LEU A 576 -19.97 -2.38 11.05
C LEU A 576 -20.70 -1.03 11.05
N GLU A 577 -20.62 -0.29 12.17
CA GLU A 577 -20.83 1.16 12.09
C GLU A 577 -19.57 1.75 11.47
N ASP A 578 -19.64 2.09 10.19
CA ASP A 578 -18.62 2.91 9.57
C ASP A 578 -18.79 4.35 10.07
N THR A 579 -18.20 4.65 11.23
CA THR A 579 -18.14 6.03 11.69
C THR A 579 -17.09 6.74 10.87
N VAL A 580 -17.51 7.36 9.76
CA VAL A 580 -16.68 8.37 9.10
C VAL A 580 -16.33 9.42 10.16
N THR A 581 -15.05 9.75 10.30
CA THR A 581 -14.59 10.78 11.24
C THR A 581 -14.15 12.02 10.47
N LEU A 582 -14.19 13.17 11.14
CA LEU A 582 -13.54 14.38 10.64
C LEU A 582 -12.10 14.41 11.16
N PRO A 583 -11.10 14.75 10.33
CA PRO A 583 -11.21 15.21 8.96
C PRO A 583 -11.51 14.08 7.96
N PHE A 584 -12.41 14.36 7.01
CA PHE A 584 -12.72 13.50 5.87
C PHE A 584 -12.00 14.03 4.63
N THR A 585 -11.47 13.14 3.79
CA THR A 585 -10.82 13.49 2.51
C THR A 585 -11.06 12.37 1.48
N ARG A 586 -11.41 12.74 0.24
CA ARG A 586 -11.46 11.82 -0.92
C ARG A 586 -10.94 12.48 -2.19
N THR A 587 -10.02 11.78 -2.87
CA THR A 587 -9.36 12.21 -4.13
C THR A 587 -9.64 11.29 -5.32
N PHE A 588 -10.46 10.25 -5.15
CA PHE A 588 -10.94 9.31 -6.19
C PHE A 588 -9.90 8.53 -7.03
N GLU A 589 -8.59 8.74 -6.82
CA GLU A 589 -7.51 8.04 -7.53
C GLU A 589 -7.50 6.52 -7.35
N GLU A 590 -8.04 6.02 -6.23
CA GLU A 590 -8.15 4.59 -5.91
C GLU A 590 -9.48 3.97 -6.41
N LEU A 591 -10.28 4.71 -7.19
CA LEU A 591 -11.63 4.35 -7.64
C LEU A 591 -12.66 4.12 -6.52
N GLY A 592 -12.29 4.39 -5.26
CA GLY A 592 -13.15 4.24 -4.08
C GLY A 592 -14.11 5.42 -3.86
N THR A 593 -15.32 5.11 -3.38
CA THR A 593 -16.36 6.09 -2.99
C THR A 593 -16.76 6.02 -1.51
N GLU A 594 -16.07 5.18 -0.76
CA GLU A 594 -16.20 4.97 0.68
C GLU A 594 -16.34 6.29 1.48
N GLY A 595 -17.30 6.31 2.39
CA GLY A 595 -17.66 7.47 3.21
C GLY A 595 -18.58 8.48 2.55
N LEU A 596 -18.97 8.28 1.28
CA LEU A 596 -19.97 9.10 0.56
C LEU A 596 -21.23 8.30 0.22
N VAL A 597 -22.39 8.88 0.54
CA VAL A 597 -23.73 8.40 0.19
C VAL A 597 -24.24 9.16 -1.02
N PHE A 598 -24.56 8.43 -2.10
CA PHE A 598 -25.10 9.02 -3.33
C PHE A 598 -26.62 8.98 -3.37
N SER A 599 -27.23 10.12 -3.69
CA SER A 599 -28.70 10.22 -3.87
C SER A 599 -29.25 9.40 -5.05
N ASP A 600 -28.49 9.27 -6.16
CA ASP A 600 -28.85 8.45 -7.32
C ASP A 600 -27.59 7.85 -7.99
N PRO A 601 -27.29 6.57 -7.76
CA PRO A 601 -26.14 5.88 -8.36
C PRO A 601 -26.15 5.84 -9.89
N LEU A 602 -27.30 6.01 -10.56
CA LEU A 602 -27.37 6.01 -12.03
C LEU A 602 -26.81 7.29 -12.65
N THR A 603 -26.71 8.35 -11.84
CA THR A 603 -26.18 9.66 -12.24
C THR A 603 -24.76 9.89 -11.73
N THR A 604 -24.16 8.89 -11.08
CA THR A 604 -22.86 9.00 -10.44
C THR A 604 -21.86 8.05 -11.09
N SER A 605 -20.66 8.53 -11.39
CA SER A 605 -19.54 7.69 -11.82
C SER A 605 -18.21 8.34 -11.50
N ILE A 606 -17.15 7.56 -11.32
CA ILE A 606 -15.78 8.07 -11.34
C ILE A 606 -15.28 8.07 -12.79
N VAL A 607 -14.76 9.21 -13.26
CA VAL A 607 -14.31 9.41 -14.64
C VAL A 607 -12.91 10.02 -14.68
N GLU A 608 -12.12 9.65 -15.67
CA GLU A 608 -10.83 10.31 -15.93
C GLU A 608 -11.06 11.65 -16.65
N TYR A 609 -10.63 12.75 -16.04
CA TYR A 609 -10.69 14.09 -16.62
C TYR A 609 -9.38 14.84 -16.34
N ASN A 610 -8.81 15.48 -17.37
CA ASN A 610 -7.50 16.15 -17.31
C ASN A 610 -6.33 15.32 -16.71
N GLY A 611 -6.46 14.00 -16.61
CA GLY A 611 -5.43 13.10 -16.10
C GLY A 611 -5.55 12.74 -14.62
N SER A 612 -6.62 13.17 -13.91
CA SER A 612 -7.00 12.66 -12.57
C SER A 612 -8.35 11.94 -12.64
N GLN A 613 -8.62 11.08 -11.65
CA GLN A 613 -9.93 10.47 -11.46
C GLN A 613 -10.83 11.45 -10.69
N GLN A 614 -12.00 11.77 -11.24
CA GLN A 614 -12.93 12.73 -10.63
C GLN A 614 -14.32 12.11 -10.46
N LEU A 615 -15.04 12.52 -9.42
CA LEU A 615 -16.45 12.19 -9.21
C LEU A 615 -17.32 12.99 -10.18
N GLU A 616 -17.99 12.30 -11.10
CA GLU A 616 -18.99 12.87 -11.99
C GLU A 616 -20.41 12.73 -11.40
N LEU A 617 -21.10 13.86 -11.25
CA LEU A 617 -22.56 13.92 -11.09
C LEU A 617 -23.20 14.36 -12.41
N ASN A 618 -23.89 13.44 -13.09
CA ASN A 618 -24.36 13.58 -14.47
C ASN A 618 -25.89 13.63 -14.56
N ASN A 619 -26.46 14.84 -14.40
CA ASN A 619 -27.90 15.09 -14.49
C ASN A 619 -28.36 15.57 -15.88
N VAL A 620 -27.76 15.01 -16.94
CA VAL A 620 -28.15 15.32 -18.32
C VAL A 620 -29.59 14.88 -18.61
N GLY A 621 -30.39 15.80 -19.16
CA GLY A 621 -31.80 15.56 -19.44
C GLY A 621 -32.75 16.14 -18.39
N LEU A 622 -32.24 16.98 -17.47
CA LEU A 622 -33.00 17.67 -16.43
C LEU A 622 -33.62 16.69 -15.40
N THR A 623 -32.79 15.79 -14.88
CA THR A 623 -33.18 14.71 -13.95
C THR A 623 -33.34 15.17 -12.49
N GLY A 624 -33.00 16.41 -12.16
CA GLY A 624 -33.12 16.96 -10.81
C GLY A 624 -31.77 17.07 -10.09
N LEU A 625 -31.80 16.88 -8.77
CA LEU A 625 -30.64 16.95 -7.88
C LEU A 625 -29.92 15.59 -7.84
N SER A 626 -28.60 15.61 -7.93
CA SER A 626 -27.76 14.53 -7.41
C SER A 626 -26.78 15.10 -6.39
N THR A 627 -26.59 14.38 -5.29
CA THR A 627 -25.63 14.67 -4.23
C THR A 627 -24.74 13.47 -3.94
N ALA A 628 -23.53 13.76 -3.47
CA ALA A 628 -22.65 12.84 -2.76
C ALA A 628 -22.41 13.41 -1.36
N LEU A 629 -22.99 12.79 -0.34
CA LEU A 629 -23.03 13.32 1.03
C LEU A 629 -22.19 12.45 1.96
N LEU A 630 -21.49 13.08 2.90
CA LEU A 630 -20.74 12.42 3.95
C LEU A 630 -21.66 11.57 4.84
N ASP A 631 -21.29 10.31 5.05
CA ASP A 631 -21.97 9.43 6.00
C ASP A 631 -21.53 9.68 7.45
N TYR A 632 -21.92 10.83 8.01
CA TYR A 632 -21.49 11.27 9.34
C TYR A 632 -22.67 11.31 10.35
N PRO A 633 -22.75 10.38 11.31
CA PRO A 633 -23.91 10.27 12.22
C PRO A 633 -23.94 11.36 13.31
N GLY A 634 -22.85 12.10 13.52
CA GLY A 634 -22.70 13.04 14.65
C GLY A 634 -23.29 14.44 14.45
N GLY A 635 -23.76 14.78 13.25
CA GLY A 635 -24.11 16.16 12.86
C GLY A 635 -22.89 17.07 12.77
N LEU A 636 -22.86 18.01 11.83
CA LEU A 636 -21.68 18.83 11.60
C LEU A 636 -21.33 19.67 12.85
N PRO A 637 -20.04 19.90 13.16
CA PRO A 637 -19.64 20.78 14.25
C PRO A 637 -20.23 22.19 14.08
N GLY A 638 -20.31 22.97 15.17
CA GLY A 638 -20.76 24.37 15.09
C GLY A 638 -19.87 25.27 14.23
N THR A 639 -18.61 24.87 14.04
CA THR A 639 -17.67 25.47 13.10
C THR A 639 -17.00 24.36 12.31
N PHE A 640 -17.10 24.38 10.99
CA PHE A 640 -16.50 23.40 10.09
C PHE A 640 -16.18 24.03 8.74
N GLU A 641 -15.34 23.36 7.97
CA GLU A 641 -14.90 23.78 6.65
C GLU A 641 -15.06 22.65 5.65
N MET A 642 -15.30 23.01 4.39
CA MET A 642 -15.38 22.10 3.27
C MET A 642 -14.53 22.62 2.12
N ALA A 643 -13.85 21.75 1.39
CA ALA A 643 -13.20 22.12 0.14
C ALA A 643 -13.37 21.05 -0.93
N THR A 644 -13.36 21.45 -2.19
CA THR A 644 -13.36 20.54 -3.35
C THR A 644 -12.92 21.29 -4.60
N GLU A 645 -12.24 20.60 -5.49
CA GLU A 645 -12.08 21.04 -6.88
C GLU A 645 -13.38 20.76 -7.63
N VAL A 646 -13.89 21.74 -8.38
CA VAL A 646 -15.16 21.61 -9.10
C VAL A 646 -15.02 22.08 -10.55
N THR A 647 -15.54 21.28 -11.47
CA THR A 647 -15.60 21.62 -12.90
C THR A 647 -17.02 21.47 -13.43
N SER A 648 -17.65 22.56 -13.87
CA SER A 648 -18.95 22.52 -14.56
C SER A 648 -18.78 22.18 -16.04
N ILE A 649 -19.47 21.16 -16.54
CA ILE A 649 -19.37 20.72 -17.94
C ILE A 649 -20.51 21.28 -18.79
N SER A 650 -20.17 22.11 -19.78
CA SER A 650 -21.15 22.80 -20.63
C SER A 650 -21.82 21.86 -21.64
N GLY A 651 -23.12 22.01 -21.92
CA GLY A 651 -23.78 21.22 -22.98
C GLY A 651 -25.29 21.37 -23.10
N ALA A 652 -25.90 20.58 -23.99
CA ALA A 652 -27.33 20.64 -24.28
C ALA A 652 -28.17 19.90 -23.23
N ASN A 653 -29.38 20.42 -22.94
CA ASN A 653 -30.34 19.83 -21.98
C ASN A 653 -29.80 19.66 -20.56
N ARG A 654 -28.95 20.60 -20.12
CA ARG A 654 -28.45 20.69 -18.76
C ARG A 654 -28.27 22.15 -18.34
N TRP A 655 -28.17 22.38 -17.04
CA TRP A 655 -27.64 23.60 -16.44
C TRP A 655 -26.12 23.50 -16.33
N ASN A 656 -25.49 24.62 -15.96
CA ASN A 656 -24.06 24.70 -15.67
C ASN A 656 -23.92 25.22 -14.23
N ASP A 657 -23.68 24.31 -13.29
CA ASP A 657 -23.58 24.57 -11.86
C ASP A 657 -22.67 23.58 -11.13
N GLY A 658 -22.44 23.81 -9.84
CA GLY A 658 -21.72 22.92 -8.94
C GLY A 658 -21.71 23.50 -7.53
N PHE A 659 -22.02 22.67 -6.52
CA PHE A 659 -22.27 23.14 -5.16
C PHE A 659 -21.59 22.27 -4.10
N LEU A 660 -21.03 22.95 -3.09
CA LEU A 660 -20.85 22.41 -1.74
C LEU A 660 -22.22 22.44 -1.04
N ILE A 661 -22.67 21.29 -0.55
CA ILE A 661 -23.95 21.10 0.11
C ILE A 661 -23.71 20.92 1.60
N PHE A 662 -24.46 21.61 2.45
CA PHE A 662 -24.36 21.49 3.91
C PHE A 662 -25.73 21.66 4.57
N ASP A 663 -25.85 21.21 5.83
CA ASP A 663 -27.12 21.11 6.53
C ASP A 663 -28.22 20.43 5.68
N TYR A 664 -27.83 19.38 4.95
CA TYR A 664 -28.75 18.62 4.11
C TYR A 664 -29.73 17.84 4.99
N GLN A 665 -31.02 18.12 4.83
CA GLN A 665 -32.11 17.43 5.53
C GLN A 665 -32.85 16.45 4.62
N ASN A 666 -33.03 16.83 3.35
CA ASN A 666 -33.59 16.02 2.26
C ASN A 666 -33.48 16.78 0.93
N ASP A 667 -33.85 16.16 -0.19
CA ASP A 667 -33.79 16.75 -1.54
C ASP A 667 -34.58 18.05 -1.72
N ASN A 668 -35.45 18.42 -0.78
CA ASN A 668 -36.20 19.67 -0.81
C ASN A 668 -35.79 20.67 0.29
N ASP A 669 -34.78 20.36 1.11
CA ASP A 669 -34.33 21.22 2.21
C ASP A 669 -32.83 20.99 2.50
N PHE A 670 -31.98 21.89 1.98
CA PHE A 670 -30.54 21.89 2.21
C PHE A 670 -29.94 23.28 1.99
N LYS A 671 -28.78 23.57 2.61
CA LYS A 671 -28.00 24.78 2.32
C LYS A 671 -26.91 24.47 1.31
N TYR A 672 -26.51 25.48 0.56
CA TYR A 672 -25.54 25.30 -0.52
C TYR A 672 -24.66 26.54 -0.67
N ALA A 673 -23.44 26.31 -1.13
CA ALA A 673 -22.51 27.33 -1.58
C ALA A 673 -21.81 26.85 -2.85
N GLY A 674 -21.68 27.71 -3.86
CA GLY A 674 -21.00 27.32 -5.10
C GLY A 674 -21.33 28.22 -6.28
N MET A 675 -21.30 27.66 -7.48
CA MET A 675 -21.41 28.41 -8.73
C MET A 675 -22.68 28.10 -9.50
N PHE A 676 -23.31 29.16 -10.03
CA PHE A 676 -24.20 29.10 -11.19
C PHE A 676 -23.41 29.60 -12.41
N THR A 677 -22.52 28.77 -12.95
CA THR A 677 -21.66 29.12 -14.09
C THR A 677 -22.45 29.64 -15.28
N GLY A 678 -23.65 29.09 -15.54
CA GLY A 678 -24.52 29.56 -16.62
C GLY A 678 -25.10 30.97 -16.42
N GLN A 679 -25.13 31.47 -15.19
CA GLN A 679 -25.56 32.82 -14.81
C GLN A 679 -24.38 33.74 -14.49
N ASN A 680 -23.15 33.21 -14.47
CA ASN A 680 -21.95 33.94 -14.06
C ASN A 680 -21.96 34.40 -12.59
N GLN A 681 -22.54 33.60 -11.69
CA GLN A 681 -22.75 33.98 -10.29
C GLN A 681 -22.13 33.00 -9.28
N TRP A 682 -21.52 33.55 -8.22
CA TRP A 682 -21.26 32.85 -6.96
C TRP A 682 -22.46 32.99 -6.03
N MET A 683 -22.79 31.94 -5.29
CA MET A 683 -24.01 31.88 -4.49
C MET A 683 -23.82 31.17 -3.16
N ILE A 684 -24.43 31.72 -2.11
CA ILE A 684 -24.76 31.02 -0.86
C ILE A 684 -26.28 31.09 -0.68
N GLY A 685 -26.93 29.95 -0.43
CA GLY A 685 -28.39 29.91 -0.31
C GLY A 685 -28.94 28.76 0.52
N HIS A 686 -30.25 28.77 0.68
CA HIS A 686 -31.02 27.70 1.33
C HIS A 686 -32.07 27.19 0.35
N TYR A 687 -31.84 26.01 -0.21
CA TYR A 687 -32.79 25.38 -1.11
C TYR A 687 -33.98 24.83 -0.32
N GLN A 688 -35.19 25.29 -0.62
CA GLN A 688 -36.43 24.87 0.03
C GLN A 688 -37.47 24.45 -1.02
N GLY A 689 -37.09 23.45 -1.83
CA GLY A 689 -37.82 23.01 -3.03
C GLY A 689 -37.76 23.98 -4.20
N ASN A 690 -36.99 25.07 -4.07
CA ASN A 690 -36.73 26.08 -5.09
C ASN A 690 -35.51 26.95 -4.71
N TRP A 691 -34.94 27.63 -5.71
CA TRP A 691 -33.73 28.45 -5.60
C TRP A 691 -33.95 29.94 -5.25
N SER A 692 -35.13 30.31 -4.70
CA SER A 692 -35.46 31.72 -4.45
C SER A 692 -34.89 32.28 -3.14
N ASN A 693 -34.53 31.43 -2.18
CA ASN A 693 -33.97 31.84 -0.90
C ASN A 693 -32.43 31.93 -0.99
N ARG A 694 -31.97 33.03 -1.58
CA ARG A 694 -30.55 33.37 -1.77
C ARG A 694 -30.08 34.22 -0.60
N ILE A 695 -29.03 33.79 0.10
CA ILE A 695 -28.50 34.49 1.29
C ILE A 695 -27.41 35.48 0.88
N ALA A 696 -26.53 35.09 -0.03
CA ALA A 696 -25.53 35.95 -0.63
C ALA A 696 -25.37 35.60 -2.12
N GLU A 697 -25.31 36.63 -2.97
CA GLU A 697 -25.17 36.52 -4.41
C GLU A 697 -24.11 37.51 -4.88
N VAL A 698 -23.15 37.02 -5.66
CA VAL A 698 -22.14 37.85 -6.33
C VAL A 698 -22.20 37.56 -7.83
N ASP A 699 -22.65 38.55 -8.58
CA ASP A 699 -22.75 38.49 -10.04
C ASP A 699 -21.49 39.07 -10.67
N LEU A 700 -20.71 38.22 -11.35
CA LEU A 700 -19.45 38.64 -11.93
C LEU A 700 -19.63 39.50 -13.19
N ASP A 701 -20.84 39.55 -13.78
CA ASP A 701 -21.14 40.45 -14.90
C ASP A 701 -21.00 41.92 -14.49
N ASP A 702 -21.26 42.25 -13.22
CA ASP A 702 -21.18 43.62 -12.69
C ASP A 702 -19.75 44.15 -12.61
N ILE A 703 -18.77 43.25 -12.49
CA ILE A 703 -17.34 43.58 -12.35
C ILE A 703 -16.50 43.08 -13.53
N GLY A 704 -17.14 42.62 -14.61
CA GLY A 704 -16.48 42.20 -15.85
C GLY A 704 -15.66 40.90 -15.73
N ARG A 705 -15.89 40.10 -14.69
CA ARG A 705 -15.25 38.78 -14.49
C ARG A 705 -16.14 37.66 -15.02
N LYS A 706 -15.58 36.45 -15.13
CA LYS A 706 -16.34 35.30 -15.62
C LYS A 706 -15.99 33.98 -14.92
N ILE A 707 -17.01 33.19 -14.59
CA ILE A 707 -16.89 31.76 -14.27
C ILE A 707 -17.00 30.98 -15.59
N ASN A 708 -15.94 30.28 -15.97
CA ASN A 708 -15.89 29.50 -17.21
C ASN A 708 -16.34 28.06 -16.97
N SER A 709 -17.11 27.51 -17.89
CA SER A 709 -17.33 26.05 -17.93
C SER A 709 -16.07 25.35 -18.44
N GLU A 710 -15.89 24.07 -18.07
CA GLU A 710 -14.73 23.23 -18.39
C GLU A 710 -13.41 23.73 -17.77
N GLN A 711 -13.48 24.74 -16.91
CA GLN A 711 -12.40 25.20 -16.04
C GLN A 711 -12.65 24.66 -14.63
N GLU A 712 -11.60 24.17 -14.00
CA GLU A 712 -11.59 23.75 -12.60
C GLU A 712 -11.44 24.97 -11.69
N TYR A 713 -12.22 24.98 -10.61
CA TYR A 713 -12.17 25.98 -9.55
C TYR A 713 -12.01 25.26 -8.22
N LEU A 714 -11.11 25.73 -7.35
CA LEU A 714 -10.99 25.22 -6.01
C LEU A 714 -11.92 25.98 -5.07
N LEU A 715 -13.02 25.34 -4.64
CA LEU A 715 -13.93 25.95 -3.69
C LEU A 715 -13.54 25.60 -2.26
N HIS A 716 -13.62 26.59 -1.38
CA HIS A 716 -13.54 26.43 0.07
C HIS A 716 -14.73 27.12 0.72
N LEU A 717 -15.39 26.45 1.65
CA LEU A 717 -16.50 26.97 2.41
C LEU A 717 -16.15 26.88 3.89
N ARG A 718 -16.04 28.03 4.56
CA ARG A 718 -15.98 28.10 6.01
C ARG A 718 -17.37 28.39 6.58
N VAL A 719 -17.83 27.53 7.48
CA VAL A 719 -19.06 27.72 8.23
C VAL A 719 -18.70 27.94 9.70
N ASP A 720 -19.01 29.11 10.23
CA ASP A 720 -18.75 29.49 11.62
C ASP A 720 -20.03 29.98 12.30
N GLY A 721 -20.59 29.14 13.17
CA GLY A 721 -21.86 29.39 13.82
C GLY A 721 -23.00 29.42 12.82
N ASP A 722 -23.53 30.60 12.51
CA ASP A 722 -24.61 30.81 11.54
C ASP A 722 -24.11 31.42 10.21
N THR A 723 -22.82 31.72 10.09
CA THR A 723 -22.24 32.42 8.93
C THR A 723 -21.48 31.45 8.04
N ALA A 724 -21.76 31.47 6.75
CA ALA A 724 -21.01 30.75 5.74
C ALA A 724 -20.25 31.75 4.86
N THR A 725 -18.96 31.48 4.62
CA THR A 725 -18.10 32.25 3.72
C THR A 725 -17.55 31.29 2.67
N LEU A 726 -17.91 31.55 1.40
CA LEU A 726 -17.44 30.83 0.24
C LEU A 726 -16.24 31.55 -0.36
N SER A 727 -15.21 30.78 -0.66
CA SER A 727 -14.01 31.20 -1.37
C SER A 727 -13.83 30.35 -2.62
N ALA A 728 -13.29 30.95 -3.68
CA ALA A 728 -12.95 30.29 -4.93
C ALA A 728 -11.52 30.65 -5.32
N ASP A 729 -10.68 29.64 -5.53
CA ASP A 729 -9.24 29.78 -5.79
C ASP A 729 -8.55 30.68 -4.75
N GLY A 730 -8.90 30.50 -3.47
CA GLY A 730 -8.39 31.30 -2.34
C GLY A 730 -9.03 32.68 -2.16
N GLU A 731 -9.83 33.18 -3.11
CA GLU A 731 -10.53 34.46 -2.99
C GLU A 731 -11.87 34.30 -2.29
N ALA A 732 -12.12 35.02 -1.19
CA ALA A 732 -13.44 35.07 -0.57
C ALA A 732 -14.46 35.75 -1.50
N VAL A 733 -15.36 34.97 -2.11
CA VAL A 733 -16.29 35.43 -3.15
C VAL A 733 -17.70 35.69 -2.65
N ALA A 734 -18.13 35.11 -1.52
CA ALA A 734 -19.44 35.40 -0.94
C ALA A 734 -19.45 35.11 0.58
N SER A 735 -20.24 35.87 1.35
CA SER A 735 -20.47 35.57 2.78
C SER A 735 -21.92 35.89 3.16
N GLY A 736 -22.52 35.04 3.98
CA GLY A 736 -23.93 35.15 4.35
C GLY A 736 -24.27 34.50 5.69
N THR A 737 -25.21 35.08 6.43
CA THR A 737 -25.65 34.58 7.75
C THR A 737 -27.06 34.01 7.68
N PHE A 738 -27.24 32.78 8.18
CA PHE A 738 -28.52 32.09 8.26
C PHE A 738 -29.24 32.39 9.58
N THR A 739 -30.57 32.50 9.57
CA THR A 739 -31.36 32.87 10.76
C THR A 739 -31.84 31.66 11.59
N GLY A 740 -31.32 30.46 11.34
CA GLY A 740 -31.88 29.21 11.88
C GLY A 740 -30.91 28.05 12.11
N GLY A 741 -29.60 28.31 12.24
CA GLY A 741 -28.60 27.23 12.36
C GLY A 741 -28.19 26.62 11.02
N VAL A 742 -27.01 25.97 11.01
CA VAL A 742 -26.37 25.37 9.82
C VAL A 742 -25.76 23.98 10.11
N SER A 743 -25.98 23.38 11.28
CA SER A 743 -25.24 22.20 11.75
C SER A 743 -26.09 20.94 11.95
N THR A 744 -27.35 20.93 11.50
CA THR A 744 -28.30 19.84 11.82
C THR A 744 -28.40 18.74 10.78
N GLY A 745 -27.72 18.84 9.65
CA GLY A 745 -27.81 17.92 8.51
C GLY A 745 -26.46 17.55 7.93
N SER A 746 -26.45 16.68 6.91
CA SER A 746 -25.24 16.18 6.26
C SER A 746 -24.55 17.25 5.40
N ALA A 747 -23.28 17.00 5.03
CA ALA A 747 -22.53 17.83 4.09
C ALA A 747 -21.90 16.99 2.98
N GLY A 748 -21.60 17.62 1.84
CA GLY A 748 -20.95 16.98 0.70
C GLY A 748 -21.00 17.87 -0.54
N VAL A 749 -21.18 17.27 -1.71
CA VAL A 749 -21.26 17.98 -2.99
C VAL A 749 -22.56 17.67 -3.72
N GLY A 750 -22.96 18.54 -4.65
CA GLY A 750 -24.16 18.33 -5.45
C GLY A 750 -24.23 19.14 -6.74
N ALA A 751 -25.06 18.66 -7.67
CA ALA A 751 -25.33 19.26 -8.97
C ALA A 751 -26.84 19.17 -9.29
N TYR A 752 -27.42 20.21 -9.90
CA TYR A 752 -28.87 20.27 -10.16
C TYR A 752 -29.20 20.47 -11.65
N ASN A 753 -29.67 19.43 -12.32
CA ASN A 753 -29.84 19.38 -13.78
C ASN A 753 -28.53 19.65 -14.55
N ALA A 754 -27.36 19.56 -13.92
CA ALA A 754 -26.06 19.85 -14.50
C ALA A 754 -25.20 18.57 -14.65
N GLN A 755 -24.11 18.69 -15.42
CA GLN A 755 -23.01 17.73 -15.39
C GLN A 755 -21.83 18.41 -14.72
N THR A 756 -21.38 17.88 -13.58
CA THR A 756 -20.36 18.51 -12.75
C THR A 756 -19.39 17.46 -12.26
N LEU A 757 -18.10 17.78 -12.36
CA LEU A 757 -17.02 16.95 -11.84
C LEU A 757 -16.52 17.54 -10.53
N PHE A 758 -16.22 16.67 -9.57
CA PHE A 758 -15.67 17.02 -8.27
C PHE A 758 -14.43 16.19 -7.97
N ASP A 759 -13.42 16.81 -7.40
CA ASP A 759 -12.23 16.14 -6.90
C ASP A 759 -11.82 16.71 -5.54
N SER A 760 -10.96 15.99 -4.83
CA SER A 760 -10.36 16.42 -3.56
C SER A 760 -11.38 16.89 -2.52
N ILE A 761 -12.50 16.18 -2.34
CA ILE A 761 -13.54 16.53 -1.36
C ILE A 761 -12.95 16.41 0.05
N ARG A 762 -12.95 17.52 0.79
CA ARG A 762 -12.48 17.61 2.18
C ARG A 762 -13.54 18.21 3.07
N ILE A 763 -13.75 17.64 4.25
CA ILE A 763 -14.63 18.18 5.28
C ILE A 763 -13.95 18.01 6.64
N ALA A 764 -13.79 19.08 7.39
CA ALA A 764 -13.11 19.03 8.70
C ALA A 764 -13.51 20.23 9.58
N SER A 765 -13.00 20.33 10.80
CA SER A 765 -13.08 21.57 11.58
C SER A 765 -12.26 22.72 10.98
N GLU A 766 -11.24 22.36 10.20
CA GLU A 766 -10.31 23.27 9.51
C GLU A 766 -9.77 22.55 8.27
N VAL A 767 -9.84 23.20 7.11
CA VAL A 767 -9.39 22.67 5.82
C VAL A 767 -8.46 23.71 5.20
N THR A 768 -7.17 23.38 5.07
CA THR A 768 -6.18 24.28 4.46
C THR A 768 -6.32 24.40 2.94
N LEU A 769 -6.86 23.37 2.27
CA LEU A 769 -7.04 23.38 0.83
C LEU A 769 -8.04 24.47 0.41
N GLY A 770 -7.60 25.44 -0.39
CA GLY A 770 -8.44 26.53 -0.90
C GLY A 770 -8.82 27.57 0.15
N GLN A 771 -8.24 27.47 1.36
CA GLN A 771 -8.41 28.46 2.41
C GLN A 771 -7.91 29.82 1.92
N PRO A 772 -8.60 30.94 2.24
CA PRO A 772 -8.11 32.26 1.88
C PRO A 772 -6.76 32.57 2.54
N ASN A 773 -5.92 33.30 1.81
CA ASN A 773 -4.71 33.89 2.39
C ASN A 773 -5.11 35.08 3.27
N TYR A 774 -4.44 35.25 4.40
CA TYR A 774 -4.70 36.34 5.36
C TYR A 774 -3.41 37.13 5.59
N VAL A 775 -3.57 38.37 6.06
CA VAL A 775 -2.44 39.22 6.46
C VAL A 775 -1.92 38.80 7.86
N PRO A 776 -0.60 38.60 8.08
CA PRO A 776 0.48 38.73 7.09
C PRO A 776 0.58 37.50 6.17
N TYR A 777 0.92 37.75 4.91
CA TYR A 777 1.17 36.74 3.88
C TYR A 777 2.58 36.93 3.32
N THR A 778 3.32 35.85 3.12
CA THR A 778 4.69 35.87 2.58
C THR A 778 4.88 34.72 1.60
N GLU A 779 5.60 34.98 0.51
CA GLU A 779 6.03 34.01 -0.48
C GLU A 779 7.48 34.31 -0.88
N ASP A 780 8.39 33.37 -0.58
CA ASP A 780 9.83 33.46 -0.85
C ASP A 780 10.27 32.57 -2.02
N PHE A 781 9.34 31.80 -2.61
CA PHE A 781 9.54 30.89 -3.73
C PHE A 781 10.61 29.80 -3.54
N ASN A 782 11.15 29.63 -2.32
CA ASN A 782 12.31 28.78 -2.03
C ASN A 782 12.01 27.29 -2.13
N ASP A 783 10.74 26.92 -2.05
CA ASP A 783 10.27 25.54 -2.24
C ASP A 783 10.14 25.15 -3.72
N GLY A 784 10.30 26.11 -4.63
CA GLY A 784 10.21 25.93 -6.08
C GLY A 784 8.80 26.04 -6.63
N PHE A 785 7.84 26.48 -5.82
CA PHE A 785 6.44 26.66 -6.18
C PHE A 785 6.00 28.11 -5.96
N ALA A 786 4.79 28.41 -6.41
CA ALA A 786 4.11 29.70 -6.28
C ALA A 786 2.61 29.40 -6.20
N GLU A 787 2.24 28.50 -5.28
CA GLU A 787 0.95 27.81 -5.21
C GLU A 787 -0.24 28.75 -5.01
N ASP A 788 -0.01 29.89 -4.36
CA ASP A 788 -1.03 30.88 -4.06
C ASP A 788 -1.17 31.96 -5.15
N PHE A 789 -0.24 32.00 -6.11
CA PHE A 789 -0.29 32.93 -7.22
C PHE A 789 -1.16 32.39 -8.35
N ASN A 790 -2.27 33.09 -8.62
CA ASN A 790 -3.10 32.86 -9.79
C ASN A 790 -2.61 33.72 -10.97
N PHE A 791 -2.08 33.08 -12.02
CA PHE A 791 -1.55 33.76 -13.19
C PHE A 791 -2.53 33.76 -14.37
N ASN A 792 -2.71 34.91 -15.01
CA ASN A 792 -3.51 35.03 -16.24
C ASN A 792 -2.86 34.34 -17.46
N TYR A 793 -1.53 34.17 -17.45
CA TYR A 793 -0.75 33.50 -18.49
C TYR A 793 0.34 32.60 -17.87
N PRO A 794 -0.01 31.44 -17.29
CA PRO A 794 0.94 30.59 -16.57
C PRO A 794 2.07 30.05 -17.44
N GLY A 795 1.90 29.97 -18.77
CA GLY A 795 2.95 29.52 -19.70
C GLY A 795 4.13 30.48 -19.86
N ASP A 796 3.99 31.73 -19.42
CA ASP A 796 5.05 32.76 -19.43
C ASP A 796 5.69 32.92 -18.04
N VAL A 797 5.40 32.02 -17.09
CA VAL A 797 5.83 32.09 -15.69
C VAL A 797 6.61 30.83 -15.32
N THR A 798 7.71 31.00 -14.60
CA THR A 798 8.50 29.90 -14.06
C THR A 798 9.08 30.27 -12.71
N VAL A 799 9.00 29.37 -11.72
CA VAL A 799 9.80 29.50 -10.51
C VAL A 799 11.18 28.88 -10.77
N VAL A 800 12.23 29.68 -10.61
CA VAL A 800 13.61 29.30 -10.91
C VAL A 800 14.34 29.07 -9.59
N THR A 801 14.72 27.82 -9.33
CA THR A 801 15.52 27.46 -8.15
C THR A 801 17.01 27.36 -8.52
N ALA A 802 17.86 28.19 -7.94
CA ALA A 802 19.31 28.19 -8.18
C ALA A 802 20.13 27.90 -6.91
N GLY A 803 19.70 26.92 -6.11
CA GLY A 803 20.30 26.63 -4.80
C GLY A 803 19.20 26.54 -3.75
N PRO A 804 19.40 27.03 -2.52
CA PRO A 804 18.32 27.20 -1.54
C PRO A 804 17.43 28.42 -1.82
N GLU A 805 17.80 29.25 -2.79
CA GLU A 805 17.09 30.46 -3.20
C GLU A 805 16.24 30.17 -4.46
N GLY A 806 14.94 30.38 -4.35
CA GLY A 806 13.96 30.29 -5.43
C GLY A 806 13.42 31.66 -5.78
N GLN A 807 13.08 31.89 -7.05
CA GLN A 807 12.63 33.20 -7.53
C GLN A 807 11.54 33.04 -8.58
N LEU A 808 10.55 33.93 -8.58
CA LEU A 808 9.50 33.96 -9.59
C LEU A 808 9.96 34.73 -10.84
N GLU A 809 10.17 34.03 -11.95
CA GLU A 809 10.44 34.65 -13.25
C GLU A 809 9.14 34.79 -14.06
N ILE A 810 8.81 36.03 -14.43
CA ILE A 810 7.82 36.36 -15.46
C ILE A 810 8.53 36.74 -16.75
N ASN A 811 8.29 36.01 -17.84
CA ASN A 811 8.93 36.22 -19.13
C ASN A 811 7.92 36.39 -20.26
N SER A 812 7.39 37.60 -20.40
CA SER A 812 6.47 37.99 -21.48
C SER A 812 7.17 38.72 -22.64
N SER A 813 8.51 38.76 -22.63
CA SER A 813 9.33 39.53 -23.57
C SER A 813 9.17 39.16 -25.04
N VAL A 814 8.61 37.97 -25.35
CA VAL A 814 8.33 37.51 -26.71
C VAL A 814 6.88 37.78 -27.12
N ASN A 815 5.93 37.65 -26.18
CA ASN A 815 4.49 37.65 -26.46
C ASN A 815 3.86 39.05 -26.32
N GLY A 816 4.40 39.93 -25.47
CA GLY A 816 4.00 41.34 -25.36
C GLY A 816 2.70 41.61 -24.60
N HIS A 817 2.10 40.59 -24.00
CA HIS A 817 0.95 40.73 -23.11
C HIS A 817 1.41 41.11 -21.69
N ALA A 818 0.47 41.62 -20.87
CA ALA A 818 0.73 41.85 -19.45
C ALA A 818 0.46 40.54 -18.70
N VAL A 819 1.49 40.02 -18.04
CA VAL A 819 1.37 38.85 -17.17
C VAL A 819 1.20 39.36 -15.75
N ILE A 820 0.16 38.87 -15.09
CA ILE A 820 -0.28 39.30 -13.76
C ILE A 820 -0.34 38.03 -12.92
N GLY A 821 0.46 37.99 -11.86
CA GLY A 821 0.36 37.01 -10.78
C GLY A 821 -0.34 37.65 -9.61
N ARG A 822 -1.47 37.11 -9.19
CA ARG A 822 -2.28 37.66 -8.10
C ARG A 822 -2.42 36.65 -6.97
N VAL A 823 -2.27 37.14 -5.76
CA VAL A 823 -2.53 36.43 -4.51
C VAL A 823 -3.84 37.00 -3.92
N PRO A 824 -4.88 36.18 -3.80
CA PRO A 824 -6.11 36.59 -3.15
C PRO A 824 -5.91 36.61 -1.63
N VAL A 825 -5.63 37.79 -1.09
CA VAL A 825 -5.53 38.02 0.35
C VAL A 825 -6.85 38.58 0.88
N SER A 826 -7.50 37.82 1.76
CA SER A 826 -8.75 38.18 2.41
C SER A 826 -8.50 39.08 3.62
N GLY A 827 -9.40 40.03 3.85
CA GLY A 827 -9.37 40.89 5.03
C GLY A 827 -8.29 41.98 5.02
N LEU A 828 -7.88 42.47 3.84
CA LEU A 828 -6.97 43.61 3.74
C LEU A 828 -7.49 44.80 4.57
N PRO A 829 -6.70 45.30 5.54
CA PRO A 829 -7.09 46.48 6.32
C PRO A 829 -7.15 47.75 5.45
N GLU A 830 -7.68 48.85 6.00
CA GLU A 830 -7.66 50.15 5.31
C GLU A 830 -6.23 50.61 5.02
N ALA A 831 -5.29 50.33 5.94
CA ALA A 831 -3.87 50.58 5.79
C ALA A 831 -3.06 49.28 5.78
N PHE A 832 -2.34 48.99 4.69
CA PHE A 832 -1.54 47.78 4.51
C PHE A 832 -0.32 48.04 3.60
N ASP A 833 0.70 47.19 3.76
CA ASP A 833 1.93 47.22 2.95
C ASP A 833 1.97 45.98 2.04
N ILE A 834 2.48 46.17 0.83
CA ILE A 834 2.86 45.10 -0.10
C ILE A 834 4.32 45.32 -0.48
N SER A 835 5.16 44.31 -0.34
CA SER A 835 6.56 44.39 -0.76
C SER A 835 6.99 43.24 -1.64
N ALA A 836 8.01 43.48 -2.47
CA ALA A 836 8.75 42.45 -3.18
C ALA A 836 10.11 43.01 -3.64
N THR A 837 11.09 42.12 -3.74
CA THR A 837 12.35 42.39 -4.43
C THR A 837 12.14 42.21 -5.92
N ILE A 838 12.40 43.26 -6.72
CA ILE A 838 12.15 43.25 -8.18
C ILE A 838 13.44 43.46 -8.96
N THR A 839 13.72 42.57 -9.92
CA THR A 839 14.88 42.65 -10.83
C THR A 839 14.45 42.54 -12.29
N THR A 840 14.82 43.49 -13.14
CA THR A 840 14.50 43.45 -14.59
C THR A 840 15.69 43.02 -15.45
N GLU A 841 15.48 42.12 -16.41
CA GLU A 841 16.53 41.66 -17.34
C GLU A 841 16.35 42.19 -18.76
N HIS A 842 17.45 42.62 -19.40
CA HIS A 842 17.44 43.05 -20.80
C HIS A 842 17.46 41.86 -21.77
N THR A 843 16.35 41.62 -22.47
CA THR A 843 16.26 40.59 -23.52
C THR A 843 16.48 41.12 -24.94
N GLY A 844 16.77 42.42 -25.10
CA GLY A 844 17.08 43.07 -26.38
C GLY A 844 15.88 43.40 -27.28
N THR A 845 14.67 42.89 -26.99
CA THR A 845 13.45 43.17 -27.78
C THR A 845 12.22 43.58 -26.97
N GLY A 846 12.22 43.37 -25.65
CA GLY A 846 11.14 43.72 -24.72
C GLY A 846 11.34 45.05 -23.98
N TRP A 847 10.30 45.47 -23.25
CA TRP A 847 10.40 46.49 -22.19
C TRP A 847 11.19 45.96 -21.00
N GLN A 848 11.44 46.83 -20.02
CA GLN A 848 12.06 46.48 -18.74
C GLN A 848 11.24 47.14 -17.65
N ASP A 849 10.35 46.37 -17.04
CA ASP A 849 9.41 46.86 -16.05
C ASP A 849 9.11 45.80 -15.01
N GLY A 850 8.63 46.26 -13.85
CA GLY A 850 8.15 45.40 -12.78
C GLY A 850 7.26 46.21 -11.85
N PHE A 851 6.14 45.61 -11.48
CA PHE A 851 5.10 46.28 -10.70
C PHE A 851 4.56 45.39 -9.59
N ILE A 852 4.31 46.00 -8.45
CA ILE A 852 3.35 45.52 -7.46
C ILE A 852 1.94 45.89 -7.92
N VAL A 853 1.00 44.96 -7.76
CA VAL A 853 -0.43 45.10 -8.10
C VAL A 853 -1.26 45.14 -6.84
N PHE A 854 -2.24 46.05 -6.81
CA PHE A 854 -3.23 46.18 -5.76
C PHE A 854 -4.55 46.68 -6.37
N ASP A 855 -5.63 46.64 -5.60
CA ASP A 855 -6.97 47.04 -6.08
C ASP A 855 -7.35 46.33 -7.39
N TYR A 856 -7.07 45.02 -7.50
CA TYR A 856 -7.30 44.25 -8.72
C TYR A 856 -8.80 43.99 -8.92
N VAL A 857 -9.32 44.38 -10.08
CA VAL A 857 -10.71 44.14 -10.51
C VAL A 857 -10.76 43.12 -11.65
N SER A 858 -9.89 43.28 -12.66
CA SER A 858 -9.78 42.37 -13.81
C SER A 858 -8.40 42.47 -14.47
N ASP A 859 -8.07 41.57 -15.41
CA ASP A 859 -6.83 41.63 -16.21
C ASP A 859 -6.68 42.92 -17.03
N THR A 860 -7.73 43.73 -17.10
CA THR A 860 -7.77 45.01 -17.78
C THR A 860 -8.05 46.20 -16.86
N ASP A 861 -8.23 45.97 -15.55
CA ASP A 861 -8.55 47.00 -14.56
C ASP A 861 -7.92 46.65 -13.20
N PHE A 862 -6.80 47.29 -12.86
CA PHE A 862 -6.11 47.15 -11.56
C PHE A 862 -5.22 48.37 -11.28
N LYS A 863 -4.79 48.55 -10.03
CA LYS A 863 -3.80 49.58 -9.67
C LYS A 863 -2.43 48.97 -9.52
N TYR A 864 -1.40 49.77 -9.77
CA TYR A 864 -0.03 49.29 -9.78
C TYR A 864 0.94 50.36 -9.32
N ALA A 865 2.07 49.92 -8.78
CA ALA A 865 3.21 50.76 -8.43
C ALA A 865 4.51 50.02 -8.70
N GLY A 866 5.54 50.72 -9.20
CA GLY A 866 6.81 50.12 -9.58
C GLY A 866 7.58 51.00 -10.55
N PHE A 867 8.27 50.40 -11.51
CA PHE A 867 9.19 51.16 -12.38
C PHE A 867 9.28 50.66 -13.81
N PHE A 868 9.76 51.58 -14.66
CA PHE A 868 10.20 51.35 -16.03
C PHE A 868 11.71 51.62 -16.15
N THR A 869 12.53 50.58 -16.11
CA THR A 869 14.00 50.70 -16.20
C THR A 869 14.45 51.35 -17.51
N GLY A 870 13.73 51.09 -18.61
CA GLY A 870 14.07 51.63 -19.93
C GLY A 870 13.86 53.14 -20.07
N GLN A 871 12.91 53.68 -19.29
CA GLN A 871 12.51 55.08 -19.27
C GLN A 871 13.14 55.84 -18.11
N ASN A 872 13.71 55.13 -17.13
CA ASN A 872 14.24 55.68 -15.89
C ASN A 872 13.16 56.32 -14.99
N GLU A 873 11.95 55.76 -15.04
CA GLU A 873 10.75 56.32 -14.39
C GLU A 873 10.22 55.38 -13.29
N TRP A 874 9.90 55.96 -12.14
CA TRP A 874 9.07 55.35 -11.09
C TRP A 874 7.63 55.78 -11.26
N ILE A 875 6.68 54.87 -11.07
CA ILE A 875 5.26 55.11 -11.41
C ILE A 875 4.31 54.50 -10.38
N VAL A 876 3.25 55.25 -10.06
CA VAL A 876 1.99 54.75 -9.46
C VAL A 876 0.85 55.03 -10.44
N GLY A 877 0.02 54.03 -10.75
CA GLY A 877 -0.96 54.16 -11.81
C GLY A 877 -2.21 53.28 -11.69
N HIS A 878 -3.14 53.49 -12.63
CA HIS A 878 -4.35 52.69 -12.82
C HIS A 878 -4.32 52.06 -14.21
N TYR A 879 -4.12 50.74 -14.28
CA TYR A 879 -4.09 50.01 -15.53
C TYR A 879 -5.51 49.81 -16.04
N GLN A 880 -5.85 50.46 -17.16
CA GLN A 880 -7.13 50.27 -17.86
C GLN A 880 -6.89 49.71 -19.28
N GLY A 881 -6.19 48.57 -19.36
CA GLY A 881 -5.69 47.97 -20.59
C GLY A 881 -4.39 48.61 -21.13
N SER A 882 -3.83 49.60 -20.42
CA SER A 882 -2.58 50.28 -20.76
C SER A 882 -1.89 50.86 -19.52
N PHE A 883 -0.56 50.87 -19.52
CA PHE A 883 0.28 51.48 -18.47
C PHE A 883 0.62 52.96 -18.73
N PHE A 884 0.19 53.53 -19.87
CA PHE A 884 0.62 54.87 -20.33
C PHE A 884 -0.23 56.05 -19.82
N ALA A 885 -0.89 55.88 -18.68
CA ALA A 885 -1.67 56.93 -18.02
C ALA A 885 -1.43 56.87 -16.50
N PRO A 886 -0.21 57.18 -16.04
CA PRO A 886 0.13 57.12 -14.62
C PRO A 886 -0.66 58.16 -13.83
N ILE A 887 -0.92 57.86 -12.55
CA ILE A 887 -1.51 58.80 -11.61
C ILE A 887 -0.42 59.73 -11.07
N ALA A 888 0.77 59.18 -10.82
CA ALA A 888 1.97 59.93 -10.47
C ALA A 888 3.21 59.25 -11.09
N GLU A 889 4.21 60.07 -11.44
CA GLU A 889 5.48 59.64 -12.02
C GLU A 889 6.63 60.46 -11.42
N VAL A 890 7.78 59.81 -11.23
CA VAL A 890 9.06 60.46 -10.89
C VAL A 890 10.10 59.98 -11.89
N ASP A 891 10.61 60.90 -12.70
CA ASP A 891 11.66 60.64 -13.68
C ASP A 891 13.03 60.93 -13.06
N TRP A 892 13.84 59.88 -12.90
CA TRP A 892 15.17 60.01 -12.33
C TRP A 892 16.19 60.64 -13.28
N ASP A 893 15.87 60.82 -14.56
CA ASP A 893 16.70 61.61 -15.48
C ASP A 893 16.79 63.07 -15.03
N ASP A 894 15.78 63.61 -14.35
CA ASP A 894 15.72 65.00 -13.89
C ASP A 894 16.68 65.29 -12.70
N VAL A 895 17.01 64.26 -11.91
CA VAL A 895 17.88 64.35 -10.73
C VAL A 895 19.23 63.63 -10.91
N GLY A 896 19.50 63.11 -12.11
CA GLY A 896 20.77 62.46 -12.44
C GLY A 896 20.96 61.06 -11.84
N ARG A 897 19.88 60.43 -11.38
CA ARG A 897 19.86 59.06 -10.83
C ARG A 897 19.49 58.06 -11.93
N LYS A 898 19.68 56.76 -11.68
CA LYS A 898 19.38 55.71 -12.68
C LYS A 898 18.82 54.42 -12.07
N ILE A 899 17.73 53.95 -12.63
CA ILE A 899 17.23 52.59 -12.49
C ILE A 899 18.02 51.70 -13.46
N ARG A 900 18.62 50.61 -12.98
CA ARG A 900 19.51 49.75 -13.77
C ARG A 900 18.92 48.37 -13.97
N SER A 901 19.03 47.86 -15.19
CA SER A 901 18.65 46.47 -15.48
C SER A 901 19.69 45.51 -14.89
N GLY A 902 19.20 44.46 -14.25
CA GLY A 902 19.98 43.48 -13.51
C GLY A 902 20.35 43.92 -12.09
N GLU A 903 19.89 45.09 -11.64
CA GLU A 903 19.95 45.53 -10.25
C GLU A 903 18.60 45.19 -9.59
N SER A 904 18.67 44.67 -8.36
CA SER A 904 17.50 44.37 -7.54
C SER A 904 17.09 45.62 -6.76
N TYR A 905 15.79 45.84 -6.65
CA TYR A 905 15.21 46.93 -5.88
C TYR A 905 14.17 46.36 -4.92
N ASP A 906 14.29 46.71 -3.65
CA ASP A 906 13.33 46.32 -2.61
C ASP A 906 12.18 47.32 -2.67
N ILE A 907 11.04 46.88 -3.19
CA ILE A 907 9.88 47.75 -3.42
C ILE A 907 8.89 47.54 -2.30
N LEU A 908 8.45 48.63 -1.66
CA LEU A 908 7.33 48.64 -0.72
C LEU A 908 6.25 49.60 -1.22
N VAL A 909 5.01 49.12 -1.27
CA VAL A 909 3.83 49.89 -1.59
C VAL A 909 2.94 49.94 -0.38
N ARG A 910 2.82 51.13 0.22
CA ARG A 910 1.93 51.39 1.35
C ARG A 910 0.63 51.96 0.84
N VAL A 911 -0.47 51.28 1.12
CA VAL A 911 -1.84 51.74 0.86
C VAL A 911 -2.44 52.18 2.18
N ASP A 912 -2.98 53.39 2.25
CA ASP A 912 -3.76 53.92 3.38
C ASP A 912 -5.03 54.59 2.85
N GLY A 913 -6.10 53.80 2.76
CA GLY A 913 -7.36 54.23 2.15
C GLY A 913 -7.16 54.66 0.70
N GLU A 914 -7.26 55.98 0.46
CA GLU A 914 -7.05 56.61 -0.86
C GLU A 914 -5.58 56.93 -1.16
N ASN A 915 -4.73 57.06 -0.13
CA ASN A 915 -3.34 57.42 -0.28
C ASN A 915 -2.49 56.17 -0.59
N VAL A 916 -1.60 56.31 -1.57
CA VAL A 916 -0.64 55.26 -1.92
C VAL A 916 0.75 55.85 -1.98
N LYS A 917 1.68 55.15 -1.33
CA LYS A 917 3.10 55.49 -1.31
C LYS A 917 3.93 54.37 -1.90
N LEU A 918 4.91 54.72 -2.71
CA LEU A 918 5.88 53.81 -3.30
C LEU A 918 7.24 54.14 -2.73
N PHE A 919 7.85 53.15 -2.08
CA PHE A 919 9.21 53.19 -1.57
C PHE A 919 10.10 52.26 -2.40
N ALA A 920 11.37 52.63 -2.55
CA ALA A 920 12.38 51.80 -3.20
C ALA A 920 13.67 51.82 -2.37
N ASN A 921 14.09 50.64 -1.87
CA ASN A 921 15.18 50.49 -0.91
C ASN A 921 14.99 51.42 0.31
N ASP A 922 13.79 51.38 0.91
CA ASP A 922 13.33 52.20 2.04
C ASP A 922 13.13 53.71 1.76
N GLU A 923 13.59 54.22 0.61
CA GLU A 923 13.40 55.62 0.21
C GLU A 923 11.98 55.86 -0.32
N LEU A 924 11.27 56.89 0.19
CA LEU A 924 9.99 57.30 -0.39
C LEU A 924 10.18 57.96 -1.77
N ILE A 925 9.65 57.32 -2.82
CA ILE A 925 9.73 57.84 -4.19
C ILE A 925 8.48 58.61 -4.61
N ILE A 926 7.29 58.06 -4.36
CA ILE A 926 6.01 58.66 -4.77
C ILE A 926 5.01 58.60 -3.62
N SER A 927 4.27 59.69 -3.40
CA SER A 927 3.04 59.71 -2.60
C SER A 927 1.93 60.36 -3.42
N THR A 928 0.81 59.65 -3.59
CA THR A 928 -0.33 60.13 -4.39
C THR A 928 -1.67 59.64 -3.84
N ASN A 929 -2.75 60.28 -4.26
CA ASN A 929 -4.11 59.91 -3.85
C ASN A 929 -4.93 59.40 -5.04
N PHE A 930 -5.64 58.30 -4.81
CA PHE A 930 -6.70 57.82 -5.69
C PHE A 930 -8.03 58.49 -5.37
N ALA A 931 -9.04 58.29 -6.24
CA ALA A 931 -10.36 58.90 -6.09
C ALA A 931 -11.26 58.21 -5.05
N SER A 932 -10.86 57.02 -4.59
CA SER A 932 -11.57 56.17 -3.63
C SER A 932 -10.58 55.18 -3.01
N PRO A 933 -10.90 54.58 -1.85
CA PRO A 933 -10.01 53.61 -1.21
C PRO A 933 -9.65 52.44 -2.13
N VAL A 934 -8.37 52.06 -2.13
CA VAL A 934 -7.78 51.06 -3.05
C VAL A 934 -7.34 49.78 -2.34
N ASN A 935 -8.12 49.36 -1.33
CA ASN A 935 -7.90 48.16 -0.53
C ASN A 935 -8.84 46.99 -0.92
N HIS A 936 -9.26 46.91 -2.19
CA HIS A 936 -10.24 45.93 -2.65
C HIS A 936 -9.66 44.89 -3.62
N GLY A 937 -10.01 43.61 -3.46
CA GLY A 937 -9.57 42.57 -4.38
C GLY A 937 -8.11 42.13 -4.21
N PRO A 938 -7.63 41.19 -5.05
CA PRO A 938 -6.31 40.60 -4.91
C PRO A 938 -5.14 41.59 -5.07
N VAL A 939 -4.01 41.24 -4.46
CA VAL A 939 -2.72 41.92 -4.61
C VAL A 939 -1.76 41.02 -5.38
N GLY A 940 -0.59 41.49 -5.79
CA GLY A 940 0.38 40.63 -6.46
C GLY A 940 1.44 41.38 -7.25
N VAL A 941 1.86 40.79 -8.36
CA VAL A 941 2.94 41.29 -9.20
C VAL A 941 2.56 41.28 -10.68
N ALA A 942 3.14 42.19 -11.46
CA ALA A 942 2.93 42.23 -12.90
C ALA A 942 4.17 42.68 -13.67
N ALA A 943 4.28 42.17 -14.90
CA ALA A 943 5.30 42.54 -15.87
C ALA A 943 4.71 42.49 -17.29
N LYS A 944 5.08 43.44 -18.17
CA LYS A 944 4.54 43.52 -19.53
C LYS A 944 5.64 43.64 -20.57
N TYR A 945 5.63 42.69 -21.50
CA TYR A 945 6.61 42.65 -22.58
C TYR A 945 8.06 42.67 -22.07
N SER A 946 8.30 42.15 -20.87
CA SER A 946 9.55 42.22 -20.13
C SER A 946 9.94 40.84 -19.62
N LYS A 947 11.18 40.72 -19.13
CA LYS A 947 11.65 39.58 -18.34
C LYS A 947 12.01 40.11 -16.96
N THR A 948 11.23 39.70 -15.96
CA THR A 948 11.27 40.30 -14.62
C THR A 948 11.23 39.19 -13.58
N ILE A 949 12.09 39.33 -12.59
CA ILE A 949 12.26 38.39 -11.49
C ILE A 949 11.71 39.08 -10.24
N PHE A 950 10.88 38.35 -9.50
CA PHE A 950 10.30 38.74 -8.22
C PHE A 950 10.78 37.76 -7.15
N ASP A 951 11.03 38.28 -5.97
CA ASP A 951 11.47 37.53 -4.79
C ASP A 951 10.92 38.20 -3.52
N ASP A 952 10.89 37.48 -2.41
CA ASP A 952 10.42 37.97 -1.09
C ASP A 952 9.09 38.75 -1.14
N PHE A 953 8.04 38.19 -1.75
CA PHE A 953 6.74 38.85 -1.82
C PHE A 953 6.04 38.81 -0.47
N GLU A 954 5.67 39.97 0.08
CA GLU A 954 5.00 40.07 1.37
C GLU A 954 3.79 41.01 1.30
N VAL A 955 2.77 40.68 2.10
CA VAL A 955 1.61 41.53 2.37
C VAL A 955 1.42 41.58 3.87
N SER A 956 1.50 42.77 4.46
CA SER A 956 1.42 42.95 5.92
C SER A 956 0.49 44.12 6.26
N ALA A 957 0.01 44.17 7.51
CA ALA A 957 -0.73 45.35 7.97
C ALA A 957 0.27 46.51 8.08
N ALA A 958 -0.12 47.71 7.62
CA ALA A 958 0.76 48.85 7.73
C ALA A 958 1.02 49.13 9.22
N PRO A 959 2.23 49.58 9.59
CA PRO A 959 2.53 49.93 10.96
C PRO A 959 1.52 50.94 11.48
N ALA A 960 0.98 50.72 12.68
CA ALA A 960 0.01 51.62 13.30
C ALA A 960 0.69 52.78 14.07
N THR A 961 1.96 52.60 14.39
CA THR A 961 2.78 53.54 15.16
C THR A 961 4.05 53.85 14.38
N LEU A 962 4.55 55.08 14.52
CA LEU A 962 5.81 55.51 13.92
C LEU A 962 6.99 54.81 14.61
N ASP A 963 7.80 54.11 13.83
CA ASP A 963 9.04 53.49 14.29
C ASP A 963 10.18 54.50 14.44
N SER A 964 11.27 54.06 15.06
CA SER A 964 12.47 54.90 15.22
C SER A 964 13.21 55.05 13.89
N PHE A 965 13.65 56.26 13.56
CA PHE A 965 14.41 56.54 12.35
C PHE A 965 15.57 57.51 12.59
N PHE A 966 16.50 57.54 11.64
CA PHE A 966 17.64 58.44 11.61
C PHE A 966 17.85 58.96 10.18
N GLU A 967 17.89 60.27 10.04
CA GLU A 967 18.00 60.97 8.76
C GLU A 967 19.17 61.96 8.82
N ASN A 968 20.15 61.78 7.94
CA ASN A 968 21.34 62.64 7.83
C ASN A 968 21.45 63.39 6.49
N PHE A 969 20.48 63.22 5.60
CA PHE A 969 20.30 63.94 4.34
C PHE A 969 21.43 63.80 3.31
N ASP A 970 22.41 62.91 3.54
CA ASP A 970 23.61 62.75 2.72
C ASP A 970 23.31 62.27 1.29
N ASP A 971 22.19 61.58 1.12
CA ASP A 971 21.68 61.09 -0.15
C ASP A 971 20.82 62.12 -0.92
N GLN A 972 20.62 63.30 -0.32
CA GLN A 972 19.75 64.37 -0.81
C GLN A 972 18.28 63.95 -0.91
N VAL A 973 17.85 63.08 0.01
CA VAL A 973 16.46 62.69 0.23
C VAL A 973 16.12 62.92 1.71
N ALA A 974 14.83 62.95 2.02
CA ALA A 974 14.32 63.05 3.37
C ALA A 974 13.31 61.90 3.54
N ASP A 975 13.79 60.73 3.97
CA ASP A 975 13.09 59.45 3.82
C ASP A 975 11.84 59.34 4.69
N ASP A 976 11.95 59.74 5.96
CA ASP A 976 10.89 59.66 6.97
C ASP A 976 10.19 60.99 7.27
N LEU A 977 10.51 62.01 6.47
CA LEU A 977 10.06 63.38 6.66
C LEU A 977 9.37 63.93 5.41
N MET A 978 8.08 64.23 5.57
CA MET A 978 7.16 64.63 4.51
C MET A 978 6.93 66.13 4.52
N THR A 979 7.05 66.75 3.34
CA THR A 979 6.74 68.17 3.16
C THR A 979 5.24 68.35 2.94
N PRO A 980 4.48 68.98 3.86
CA PRO A 980 3.02 69.06 3.74
C PRO A 980 2.54 69.99 2.60
N ASP A 981 3.34 71.02 2.28
CA ASP A 981 3.01 72.08 1.34
C ASP A 981 4.29 72.51 0.61
N GLY A 982 4.26 72.84 -0.70
CA GLY A 982 5.42 73.13 -1.57
C GLY A 982 6.33 74.32 -1.18
N THR A 983 6.89 74.28 0.03
CA THR A 983 7.85 75.21 0.62
C THR A 983 9.27 74.90 0.13
N PRO A 984 10.13 75.91 -0.01
CA PRO A 984 11.47 75.75 -0.57
C PRO A 984 12.43 75.12 0.44
N TRP A 985 12.47 73.79 0.45
CA TRP A 985 13.56 73.01 1.04
C TRP A 985 14.66 72.79 0.00
N SER A 986 15.92 72.83 0.42
CA SER A 986 17.07 72.48 -0.43
C SER A 986 18.10 71.68 0.34
N PHE A 987 18.81 70.80 -0.36
CA PHE A 987 19.98 70.12 0.18
C PHE A 987 21.24 70.93 -0.11
N ASP A 988 21.98 71.29 0.94
CA ASP A 988 23.21 72.08 0.83
C ASP A 988 24.43 71.26 1.26
N ASP A 989 25.44 71.15 0.38
CA ASP A 989 26.71 70.47 0.67
C ASP A 989 27.57 71.33 1.60
N ILE A 990 27.69 70.92 2.87
CA ILE A 990 28.48 71.63 3.88
C ILE A 990 29.96 71.20 3.90
N SER A 991 30.28 70.04 3.30
CA SER A 991 31.65 69.53 3.18
C SER A 991 32.43 70.10 1.98
N GLY A 992 31.70 70.51 0.94
CA GLY A 992 32.25 71.04 -0.32
C GLY A 992 32.87 69.98 -1.25
N ASN A 993 32.79 68.70 -0.89
CA ASN A 993 33.19 67.54 -1.70
C ASN A 993 32.02 66.58 -1.97
N GLY A 994 30.78 66.97 -1.63
CA GLY A 994 29.57 66.21 -1.85
C GLY A 994 29.44 64.96 -0.99
N SER A 995 29.97 64.98 0.24
CA SER A 995 29.90 63.83 1.17
C SER A 995 29.18 64.12 2.48
N ASP A 996 28.60 65.31 2.63
CA ASP A 996 27.93 65.78 3.85
C ASP A 996 26.90 66.85 3.44
N TYR A 997 25.61 66.51 3.50
CA TYR A 997 24.52 67.40 3.11
C TYR A 997 23.62 67.72 4.30
N VAL A 998 23.11 68.95 4.33
CA VAL A 998 22.09 69.36 5.30
C VAL A 998 20.80 69.72 4.60
N LEU A 999 19.68 69.56 5.30
CA LEU A 999 18.38 70.00 4.82
C LEU A 999 18.13 71.45 5.25
N SER A 1000 18.08 72.35 4.29
CA SER A 1000 17.93 73.79 4.50
C SER A 1000 16.49 74.25 4.25
N ALA A 1001 15.90 74.94 5.23
CA ALA A 1001 14.65 75.66 5.06
C ALA A 1001 14.93 77.15 4.80
N ASP A 1002 14.59 77.67 3.61
CA ASP A 1002 14.63 79.11 3.32
C ASP A 1002 13.21 79.71 3.26
N SER A 1003 12.64 80.00 4.43
CA SER A 1003 11.31 80.63 4.54
C SER A 1003 11.35 82.17 4.54
N ASN A 1004 12.50 82.77 4.22
CA ASN A 1004 12.69 84.23 4.17
C ASN A 1004 12.67 84.74 2.71
N PRO A 1005 11.93 85.82 2.35
CA PRO A 1005 11.09 86.71 3.18
C PRO A 1005 9.61 86.40 3.06
N THR A 1006 9.23 85.12 2.89
CA THR A 1006 7.86 84.78 2.51
C THR A 1006 6.86 84.94 3.66
N ASP A 1007 7.33 85.17 4.90
CA ASP A 1007 6.53 85.12 6.14
C ASP A 1007 5.82 83.75 6.31
N ASP A 1008 6.32 82.72 5.63
CA ASP A 1008 5.73 81.38 5.63
C ASP A 1008 6.43 80.45 6.64
N LEU A 1009 5.73 79.38 6.98
CA LEU A 1009 6.20 78.29 7.83
C LEU A 1009 6.67 77.15 6.91
N ALA A 1010 7.96 76.81 6.96
CA ALA A 1010 8.49 75.61 6.32
C ALA A 1010 8.37 74.43 7.28
N LEU A 1011 7.78 73.32 6.81
CA LEU A 1011 7.51 72.11 7.60
C LEU A 1011 8.03 70.86 6.89
N GLN A 1012 8.58 69.96 7.69
CA GLN A 1012 8.81 68.56 7.37
C GLN A 1012 8.23 67.75 8.53
N LEU A 1013 7.31 66.83 8.25
CA LEU A 1013 6.56 66.09 9.26
C LEU A 1013 6.64 64.59 9.02
N THR A 1014 6.59 63.80 10.09
CA THR A 1014 6.47 62.34 10.04
C THR A 1014 5.19 61.93 9.32
N ASP A 1015 5.09 60.69 8.87
CA ASP A 1015 3.89 60.19 8.18
C ASP A 1015 2.59 60.47 8.98
N SER A 1016 1.60 61.09 8.33
CA SER A 1016 0.28 61.35 8.95
C SER A 1016 -0.52 60.10 9.23
N ALA A 1017 -0.20 58.98 8.56
CA ALA A 1017 -0.84 57.69 8.78
C ALA A 1017 -0.38 57.00 10.08
N LEU A 1018 0.79 57.37 10.59
CA LEU A 1018 1.42 56.72 11.73
C LEU A 1018 1.13 57.50 13.02
N ALA A 1019 0.61 56.81 14.04
CA ALA A 1019 0.47 57.41 15.35
C ALA A 1019 1.85 57.57 16.02
N LEU A 1020 2.09 58.69 16.69
CA LEU A 1020 3.29 58.80 17.52
C LEU A 1020 3.18 57.85 18.73
N PRO A 1021 4.27 57.22 19.18
CA PRO A 1021 4.29 56.42 20.39
C PRO A 1021 3.90 57.22 21.65
N ASP A 1022 3.47 56.52 22.70
CA ASP A 1022 3.09 57.14 23.99
C ASP A 1022 4.27 57.86 24.70
N ALA A 1023 5.50 57.50 24.34
CA ALA A 1023 6.71 58.22 24.71
C ALA A 1023 7.74 58.12 23.59
N TYR A 1024 8.36 59.24 23.22
CA TYR A 1024 9.37 59.29 22.16
C TYR A 1024 10.32 60.47 22.36
N THR A 1025 11.45 60.40 21.68
CA THR A 1025 12.41 61.49 21.58
C THR A 1025 12.59 61.87 20.11
N LEU A 1026 12.51 63.17 19.82
CA LEU A 1026 12.81 63.75 18.52
C LEU A 1026 13.99 64.69 18.69
N SER A 1027 15.05 64.53 17.91
CA SER A 1027 16.21 65.41 17.92
C SER A 1027 16.62 65.83 16.52
N ALA A 1028 17.35 66.95 16.43
CA ALA A 1028 18.01 67.41 15.22
C ALA A 1028 19.20 68.30 15.57
N ASP A 1029 20.27 68.20 14.79
CA ASP A 1029 21.34 69.19 14.76
C ASP A 1029 20.87 70.41 13.96
N MET A 1030 20.71 71.55 14.64
CA MET A 1030 20.18 72.78 14.02
C MET A 1030 21.22 73.88 13.94
N ARG A 1031 21.38 74.48 12.75
CA ARG A 1031 22.19 75.69 12.53
C ARG A 1031 21.32 76.87 12.11
N PHE A 1032 21.32 77.92 12.95
CA PHE A 1032 20.51 79.13 12.73
C PHE A 1032 21.34 80.21 12.03
N ASN A 1033 21.13 80.36 10.73
CA ASN A 1033 21.99 81.20 9.90
C ASN A 1033 21.49 82.64 9.80
N GLN A 1034 22.41 83.56 9.55
CA GLN A 1034 22.07 84.97 9.32
C GLN A 1034 21.50 85.21 7.91
N SER A 1035 20.21 85.52 7.82
CA SER A 1035 19.56 85.96 6.58
C SER A 1035 19.17 87.45 6.61
N THR A 1036 19.03 88.09 5.45
CA THR A 1036 18.75 89.53 5.35
C THR A 1036 17.25 89.79 5.47
N GLY A 1037 16.79 90.23 6.65
CA GLY A 1037 15.38 90.62 6.88
C GLY A 1037 14.48 89.54 7.51
N GLY A 1038 14.95 88.30 7.64
CA GLY A 1038 14.26 87.20 8.30
C GLY A 1038 14.62 87.07 9.78
N TRP A 1039 13.88 86.19 10.45
CA TRP A 1039 14.07 85.74 11.83
C TRP A 1039 15.13 84.61 11.85
N ARG A 1040 15.48 84.11 13.03
CA ARG A 1040 16.58 83.14 13.22
C ARG A 1040 16.06 81.98 14.05
N ASP A 1041 15.07 81.31 13.52
CA ASP A 1041 14.18 80.48 14.29
C ASP A 1041 14.17 79.05 13.72
N GLY A 1042 14.21 78.07 14.62
CA GLY A 1042 14.12 76.67 14.26
C GLY A 1042 13.47 75.88 15.39
N PHE A 1043 12.62 74.94 15.00
CA PHE A 1043 11.72 74.24 15.91
C PHE A 1043 11.63 72.75 15.58
N LEU A 1044 11.55 71.94 16.63
CA LEU A 1044 10.95 70.62 16.61
C LEU A 1044 9.44 70.78 16.80
N ILE A 1045 8.66 70.09 15.97
CA ILE A 1045 7.20 70.10 15.97
C ILE A 1045 6.69 68.79 16.56
N PHE A 1046 5.62 68.88 17.34
CA PHE A 1046 4.90 67.75 17.88
C PHE A 1046 3.42 68.08 18.06
N ASP A 1047 2.59 67.05 18.23
CA ASP A 1047 1.14 67.19 18.31
C ASP A 1047 0.57 68.04 17.14
N TYR A 1048 1.11 67.86 15.93
CA TYR A 1048 0.67 68.61 14.77
C TYR A 1048 -0.71 68.14 14.32
N LYS A 1049 -1.67 69.06 14.30
CA LYS A 1049 -3.07 68.80 13.86
C LYS A 1049 -3.41 69.47 12.54
N SER A 1050 -2.84 70.64 12.30
CA SER A 1050 -3.07 71.45 11.11
C SER A 1050 -2.02 72.55 11.00
N PRO A 1051 -1.91 73.25 9.85
CA PRO A 1051 -1.01 74.40 9.69
C PRO A 1051 -1.27 75.55 10.68
N THR A 1052 -2.40 75.53 11.38
CA THR A 1052 -2.79 76.53 12.38
C THR A 1052 -2.85 75.99 13.81
N ASP A 1053 -2.57 74.71 14.06
CA ASP A 1053 -2.67 74.09 15.38
C ASP A 1053 -1.62 72.98 15.56
N PHE A 1054 -0.55 73.29 16.29
CA PHE A 1054 0.54 72.36 16.63
C PHE A 1054 1.35 72.82 17.84
N LYS A 1055 2.10 71.91 18.46
CA LYS A 1055 3.05 72.24 19.53
C LYS A 1055 4.46 72.31 18.96
N TYR A 1056 5.30 73.12 19.59
CA TYR A 1056 6.67 73.32 19.13
C TYR A 1056 7.62 73.47 20.30
N ALA A 1057 8.86 73.04 20.10
CA ALA A 1057 9.98 73.22 20.99
C ALA A 1057 11.20 73.66 20.19
N GLY A 1058 11.88 74.72 20.60
CA GLY A 1058 13.02 75.24 19.84
C GLY A 1058 13.40 76.64 20.24
N THR A 1059 13.95 77.41 19.30
CA THR A 1059 14.51 78.73 19.59
C THR A 1059 13.90 79.85 18.76
N PHE A 1060 13.76 81.00 19.40
CA PHE A 1060 13.69 82.29 18.73
C PHE A 1060 15.08 82.94 18.87
N ALA A 1061 16.08 82.53 18.07
CA ALA A 1061 17.48 82.87 18.35
C ALA A 1061 17.76 84.38 18.27
N GLY A 1062 16.97 85.13 17.49
CA GLY A 1062 17.02 86.59 17.45
C GLY A 1062 16.63 87.24 18.79
N GLN A 1063 15.81 86.56 19.60
CA GLN A 1063 15.38 86.95 20.94
C GLN A 1063 16.17 86.24 22.04
N LYS A 1064 17.01 85.25 21.68
CA LYS A 1064 17.85 84.43 22.58
C LYS A 1064 17.05 83.58 23.56
N GLU A 1065 15.85 83.21 23.17
CA GLU A 1065 14.95 82.41 24.00
C GLU A 1065 14.87 80.98 23.47
N TRP A 1066 14.84 80.03 24.40
CA TRP A 1066 14.42 78.65 24.14
C TRP A 1066 13.03 78.45 24.72
N VAL A 1067 12.15 77.81 23.96
CA VAL A 1067 10.71 77.84 24.21
C VAL A 1067 10.07 76.49 23.92
N ILE A 1068 9.13 76.08 24.76
CA ILE A 1068 8.05 75.14 24.43
C ILE A 1068 6.75 75.95 24.33
N GLY A 1069 6.01 75.80 23.24
CA GLY A 1069 4.79 76.57 22.97
C GLY A 1069 3.71 75.80 22.21
N HIS A 1070 2.58 76.48 22.01
CA HIS A 1070 1.45 75.96 21.24
C HIS A 1070 1.03 76.98 20.19
N TYR A 1071 1.33 76.68 18.93
CA TYR A 1071 0.93 77.51 17.81
C TYR A 1071 -0.55 77.33 17.52
N GLN A 1072 -1.30 78.43 17.60
CA GLN A 1072 -2.75 78.48 17.30
C GLN A 1072 -3.03 79.59 16.26
N GLY A 1073 -2.27 79.58 15.16
CA GLY A 1073 -2.25 80.64 14.15
C GLY A 1073 -1.44 81.87 14.55
N HIS A 1074 -0.71 81.81 15.67
CA HIS A 1074 0.26 82.83 16.09
C HIS A 1074 1.32 82.26 17.07
N TRP A 1075 2.51 82.87 17.10
CA TRP A 1075 3.65 82.46 17.95
C TRP A 1075 3.64 83.02 19.39
N GLY A 1076 2.58 83.73 19.78
CA GLY A 1076 2.50 84.41 21.09
C GLY A 1076 2.22 83.50 22.29
N ASN A 1077 1.85 82.23 22.08
CA ASN A 1077 1.48 81.31 23.16
C ASN A 1077 2.67 80.43 23.58
N ARG A 1078 3.59 81.06 24.32
CA ARG A 1078 4.80 80.44 24.87
C ARG A 1078 4.49 79.89 26.26
N LEU A 1079 4.55 78.58 26.42
CA LEU A 1079 4.06 77.87 27.59
C LEU A 1079 5.14 77.64 28.65
N ALA A 1080 6.38 77.41 28.18
CA ALA A 1080 7.59 77.44 29.00
C ALA A 1080 8.69 78.12 28.18
N GLN A 1081 9.45 79.02 28.80
CA GLN A 1081 10.55 79.71 28.14
C GLN A 1081 11.67 80.01 29.13
N ILE A 1082 12.89 80.05 28.59
CA ILE A 1082 14.06 80.61 29.27
C ILE A 1082 14.68 81.64 28.34
N ASP A 1083 15.05 82.78 28.91
CA ASP A 1083 15.85 83.78 28.21
C ASP A 1083 17.31 83.55 28.61
N TRP A 1084 18.12 83.09 27.67
CA TRP A 1084 19.53 82.83 27.95
C TRP A 1084 20.32 84.11 28.20
N ASP A 1085 19.80 85.27 27.77
CA ASP A 1085 20.48 86.54 28.01
C ASP A 1085 20.43 86.96 29.50
N ASP A 1086 19.36 86.60 30.21
CA ASP A 1086 19.16 86.81 31.64
C ASP A 1086 20.08 85.89 32.48
N GLU A 1087 20.56 84.79 31.90
CA GLU A 1087 21.52 83.87 32.52
C GLU A 1087 22.99 84.13 32.11
N GLY A 1088 23.22 85.06 31.17
CA GLY A 1088 24.54 85.35 30.61
C GLY A 1088 25.05 84.28 29.63
N LYS A 1089 24.16 83.42 29.13
CA LYS A 1089 24.41 82.48 28.01
C LYS A 1089 24.10 83.19 26.68
N PHE A 1090 24.62 82.66 25.57
CA PHE A 1090 24.39 83.20 24.22
C PHE A 1090 24.03 82.06 23.27
N ILE A 1091 23.10 82.34 22.36
CA ILE A 1091 22.86 81.51 21.18
C ILE A 1091 23.74 82.08 20.07
N ASN A 1092 24.80 81.36 19.70
CA ASN A 1092 25.69 81.70 18.62
C ASN A 1092 24.99 81.36 17.30
N ILE A 1093 24.91 82.35 16.43
CA ILE A 1093 24.47 82.10 15.05
C ILE A 1093 25.57 81.38 14.29
N ASP A 1094 25.17 80.57 13.31
CA ASP A 1094 26.05 79.77 12.45
C ASP A 1094 26.78 78.59 13.16
N ASP A 1095 26.52 78.34 14.45
CA ASP A 1095 26.95 77.13 15.16
C ASP A 1095 25.81 76.07 15.13
N PHE A 1096 26.16 74.78 15.09
CA PHE A 1096 25.21 73.69 15.28
C PHE A 1096 24.87 73.50 16.76
N TYR A 1097 23.60 73.23 17.02
CA TYR A 1097 23.06 72.85 18.32
C TYR A 1097 22.37 71.51 18.19
N ASP A 1098 22.72 70.56 19.05
CA ASP A 1098 21.95 69.34 19.25
C ASP A 1098 20.69 69.70 20.04
N VAL A 1099 19.55 69.77 19.36
CA VAL A 1099 18.26 70.13 19.95
C VAL A 1099 17.42 68.87 20.08
N GLU A 1100 17.04 68.52 21.31
CA GLU A 1100 16.30 67.31 21.62
C GLU A 1100 14.98 67.65 22.33
N LEU A 1101 13.90 67.04 21.87
CA LEU A 1101 12.59 67.07 22.49
C LEU A 1101 12.21 65.66 22.93
N SER A 1102 12.13 65.43 24.24
CA SER A 1102 11.55 64.21 24.81
C SER A 1102 10.09 64.44 25.18
N VAL A 1103 9.20 63.58 24.70
CA VAL A 1103 7.76 63.61 24.94
C VAL A 1103 7.33 62.33 25.65
N ASN A 1104 6.61 62.45 26.76
CA ASN A 1104 6.03 61.32 27.48
C ASN A 1104 4.58 61.64 27.87
N GLY A 1105 3.64 61.10 27.10
CA GLY A 1105 2.21 61.33 27.22
C GLY A 1105 1.82 62.81 27.12
N SER A 1106 1.79 63.50 28.26
CA SER A 1106 1.38 64.92 28.37
C SER A 1106 2.52 65.86 28.73
N VAL A 1107 3.75 65.36 28.86
CA VAL A 1107 4.92 66.15 29.28
C VAL A 1107 5.91 66.24 28.12
N ALA A 1108 6.40 67.45 27.85
CA ALA A 1108 7.44 67.74 26.88
C ALA A 1108 8.66 68.36 27.59
N VAL A 1109 9.85 67.88 27.27
CA VAL A 1109 11.13 68.36 27.80
C VAL A 1109 12.04 68.74 26.64
N LEU A 1110 12.51 69.99 26.62
CA LEU A 1110 13.45 70.50 25.63
C LEU A 1110 14.85 70.51 26.25
N SER A 1111 15.77 69.78 25.62
CA SER A 1111 17.19 69.73 25.94
C SER A 1111 18.01 70.31 24.79
N VAL A 1112 19.14 70.95 25.12
CA VAL A 1112 20.07 71.50 24.13
C VAL A 1112 21.49 71.13 24.51
N ASN A 1113 22.23 70.50 23.60
CA ASN A 1113 23.57 69.95 23.82
C ASN A 1113 23.64 69.04 25.08
N GLY A 1114 22.59 68.25 25.29
CA GLY A 1114 22.43 67.35 26.45
C GLY A 1114 22.10 68.01 27.80
N GLU A 1115 21.82 69.32 27.86
CA GLU A 1115 21.32 70.01 29.07
C GLU A 1115 19.82 70.26 28.96
N GLU A 1116 19.01 69.81 29.93
CA GLU A 1116 17.58 70.16 30.01
C GLU A 1116 17.43 71.68 30.19
N ILE A 1117 16.67 72.31 29.29
CA ILE A 1117 16.51 73.77 29.24
C ILE A 1117 15.18 74.19 29.84
N VAL A 1118 14.07 73.62 29.37
CA VAL A 1118 12.71 73.87 29.86
C VAL A 1118 11.83 72.64 29.69
N SER A 1119 10.83 72.49 30.55
CA SER A 1119 9.80 71.45 30.44
C SER A 1119 8.40 72.01 30.65
N HIS A 1120 7.40 71.37 30.06
CA HIS A 1120 5.99 71.75 30.18
C HIS A 1120 5.08 70.53 30.27
N ALA A 1121 4.06 70.61 31.13
CA ALA A 1121 3.01 69.60 31.24
C ALA A 1121 1.70 70.18 30.70
N PHE A 1122 1.12 69.50 29.70
CA PHE A 1122 -0.10 69.89 29.01
C PHE A 1122 -1.35 69.29 29.69
N ASP A 1123 -2.51 69.90 29.44
CA ASP A 1123 -3.81 69.43 29.97
C ASP A 1123 -4.35 68.15 29.27
N GLY A 1124 -3.58 67.56 28.36
CA GLY A 1124 -3.93 66.36 27.59
C GLY A 1124 -2.69 65.70 26.96
N LEU A 1125 -2.89 64.57 26.27
CA LEU A 1125 -1.84 63.90 25.52
C LEU A 1125 -1.34 64.79 24.39
N VAL A 1126 -0.02 64.87 24.24
CA VAL A 1126 0.68 65.56 23.14
C VAL A 1126 1.44 64.57 22.25
N THR A 1127 1.13 63.29 22.37
CA THR A 1127 1.59 62.20 21.52
C THR A 1127 0.62 61.94 20.35
N THR A 1128 -0.16 62.95 19.95
CA THR A 1128 -1.26 62.77 19.00
C THR A 1128 -1.05 63.61 17.75
N GLY A 1129 -1.21 63.09 16.53
CA GLY A 1129 -0.89 63.85 15.31
C GLY A 1129 0.56 63.61 14.89
N GLN A 1130 1.20 64.54 14.16
CA GLN A 1130 2.55 64.33 13.61
C GLN A 1130 3.64 65.05 14.41
N ALA A 1131 4.88 64.60 14.24
CA ALA A 1131 6.09 65.25 14.73
C ALA A 1131 6.98 65.69 13.55
N GLY A 1132 8.03 66.47 13.78
CA GLY A 1132 8.97 66.83 12.70
C GLY A 1132 9.75 68.11 12.96
N ILE A 1133 10.20 68.77 11.91
CA ILE A 1133 11.05 69.97 11.98
C ILE A 1133 10.42 71.16 11.25
N ALA A 1134 10.73 72.37 11.70
CA ALA A 1134 10.20 73.59 11.11
C ALA A 1134 11.11 74.81 11.25
N ALA A 1135 10.98 75.72 10.28
CA ALA A 1135 11.52 77.06 10.34
C ALA A 1135 10.45 78.08 9.97
N TYR A 1136 10.43 79.23 10.65
CA TYR A 1136 9.45 80.29 10.40
C TYR A 1136 10.14 81.61 10.10
N ASN A 1137 9.92 82.12 8.88
CA ASN A 1137 10.54 83.36 8.38
C ASN A 1137 12.07 83.36 8.57
N ALA A 1138 12.72 82.21 8.51
CA ALA A 1138 14.11 82.00 8.88
C ALA A 1138 14.84 81.14 7.85
N TYR A 1139 16.18 81.24 7.85
CA TYR A 1139 17.07 80.32 7.14
C TYR A 1139 17.74 79.43 8.18
N THR A 1140 17.27 78.18 8.27
CA THR A 1140 17.72 77.19 9.27
C THR A 1140 18.07 75.91 8.56
N GLU A 1141 19.20 75.34 8.94
CA GLU A 1141 19.69 74.07 8.40
C GLU A 1141 19.57 72.99 9.47
N PHE A 1142 19.13 71.82 9.04
CA PHE A 1142 18.89 70.65 9.88
C PHE A 1142 19.76 69.49 9.40
N ASP A 1143 20.31 68.77 10.34
CA ASP A 1143 21.13 67.58 10.13
C ASP A 1143 20.84 66.54 11.23
N ASN A 1144 21.19 65.28 11.00
CA ASN A 1144 21.09 64.16 11.96
C ASN A 1144 19.73 64.11 12.70
N VAL A 1145 18.62 64.25 11.96
CA VAL A 1145 17.28 64.19 12.55
C VAL A 1145 17.03 62.77 13.02
N THR A 1146 16.75 62.60 14.31
CA THR A 1146 16.50 61.30 14.91
C THR A 1146 15.14 61.28 15.55
N PHE A 1147 14.36 60.23 15.29
CA PHE A 1147 13.17 59.90 16.06
C PHE A 1147 13.38 58.56 16.76
N THR A 1148 13.11 58.49 18.06
CA THR A 1148 13.26 57.28 18.86
C THR A 1148 11.97 57.01 19.62
N ASP A 1149 11.40 55.82 19.44
CA ASP A 1149 10.32 55.32 20.26
C ASP A 1149 10.87 54.88 21.63
N ASP A 1150 10.46 55.59 22.69
CA ASP A 1150 10.90 55.36 24.06
C ASP A 1150 9.90 54.51 24.87
N THR A 1151 8.84 53.98 24.24
CA THR A 1151 7.81 53.18 24.94
C THR A 1151 8.34 51.87 25.52
N ILE A 1152 9.47 51.36 25.02
CA ILE A 1152 10.13 50.13 25.51
C ILE A 1152 11.36 50.45 26.40
N GLY A 1153 11.46 51.68 26.92
CA GLY A 1153 12.57 52.17 27.77
C GLY A 1153 12.41 51.99 29.29
N VAL A 1154 11.50 51.15 29.78
CA VAL A 1154 11.41 50.78 31.22
C VAL A 1154 11.31 49.25 31.38
N ILE A 1155 12.45 48.56 31.28
CA ILE A 1155 12.69 47.28 31.95
C ILE A 1155 13.99 47.38 32.75
#